data_AF-A0AAW9L2S9-F1
#
_entry.id   AF-A0AAW9L2S9-F1
#
_cell.length_a   1.000
_cell.length_b   1.000
_cell.length_c   1.000
_cell.angle_alpha   90.00
_cell.angle_beta   90.00
_cell.angle_gamma   90.00
#
_symmetry.space_group_name_H-M   'P 1'
#
loop_
_entity.id
_entity.type
_entity.pdbx_description
1 polymer ?
#
loop_
_entity_poly.entity_id
_entity_poly.type
_entity_poly.pdbx_seq_one_letter_code
_entity_poly.pdbx_strand_id
1 'polypeptide(L)'
;MSTDSDTTDADSTEAESGASMTRRDLVKAVGSVGLLGAASSATAEVDTEDLWTDVEHYVGDDYGEYGASDVILTTCGQCNTFCPIKVRLADESATGEYSSLVRKLAGNPYSFLNTQPFSQVPYDSDPETAAMGDVEGSGDVDAERWSLSGGRICLKGQAGIQTAFDSYRVRKPMKRVGPRGSGEWKTVSWEQAIRDIVDGDDELGHPGLRDLWAYAPEETVMEDWEAVQSGEMAKSTFDERWADTLIDTDHPDLGPKANQIVDVGGFRRNFIRTRLWHQGLGSINSVHHAGTCGFSSVMGNVRSHAGKKKRQYPDVENCEYLLVWGTNPMVANKGPTWLAPKLTNAIEDGMRMDVVDPRLSKTAEKADTWVPVEPGADGALALGMARWIIEHDRHDVEYLRNPAESAAETDGEPTWSDATHLVLVDEADGPKARAADLGLVDEDHDLADDFVAVDSATGEPRPASEVETGLLNASLTVGGTAVESAWSLYRDRVFEHTVEEYAEMAGVGSDVIAEIADEFTSHGKRAAIMAYRGPAKHANGFYNTRAIATLQHLIGNYDWKGGQITPTPATARCPAGTNSGRSPTGTRRGGSRCCAAGSTTRTRRCSSATTATPPSGRGSPSLRRRPPRSCTAAPKTSIHTASRRCSSGRTRTTT
;
A
#
# COMPACT_ATOMS: atom_id res chain seq x y z
N MET A 1 11.33 -17.21 37.20
CA MET A 1 11.79 -18.35 38.02
C MET A 1 13.27 -18.14 38.28
N SER A 2 13.63 -17.99 39.55
CA SER A 2 14.98 -17.80 40.07
C SER A 2 15.70 -19.13 40.17
N THR A 3 17.00 -19.16 39.89
CA THR A 3 17.95 -20.09 40.54
C THR A 3 19.36 -19.48 40.51
N ASP A 4 19.76 -18.96 41.66
CA ASP A 4 21.16 -18.82 42.09
C ASP A 4 21.81 -20.20 42.26
N SER A 5 23.12 -20.28 42.02
CA SER A 5 23.98 -21.28 42.66
C SER A 5 25.38 -20.73 42.85
N ASP A 6 25.67 -20.35 44.09
CA ASP A 6 26.96 -20.00 44.67
C ASP A 6 27.91 -21.21 44.83
N THR A 7 29.16 -20.88 45.17
CA THR A 7 30.31 -21.68 45.66
C THR A 7 31.40 -21.93 44.59
N THR A 8 32.68 -21.56 44.76
CA THR A 8 33.54 -21.47 45.97
C THR A 8 34.74 -20.53 45.73
N ASP A 9 35.13 -19.79 46.78
CA ASP A 9 36.35 -19.00 46.91
C ASP A 9 37.60 -19.87 47.16
N ALA A 10 38.73 -19.47 46.56
CA ALA A 10 40.08 -19.73 47.05
C ALA A 10 41.00 -18.52 46.76
N ASP A 11 41.38 -17.90 47.87
CA ASP A 11 42.09 -16.66 48.19
C ASP A 11 43.41 -16.26 47.47
N SER A 12 43.51 -14.94 47.20
CA SER A 12 44.68 -14.02 47.26
C SER A 12 45.93 -14.28 46.38
N THR A 13 46.50 -13.34 45.63
CA THR A 13 46.76 -11.91 45.86
C THR A 13 47.03 -11.20 44.53
N GLU A 14 46.25 -10.18 44.18
CA GLU A 14 46.75 -8.90 43.63
C GLU A 14 45.57 -7.92 43.61
N ALA A 15 45.63 -6.95 44.50
CA ALA A 15 44.60 -5.95 44.70
C ALA A 15 44.81 -4.79 43.74
N GLU A 16 43.89 -4.58 42.80
CA GLU A 16 43.69 -3.26 42.18
C GLU A 16 42.30 -2.74 42.54
N SER A 17 42.31 -1.70 43.38
CA SER A 17 41.15 -0.98 43.87
C SER A 17 40.40 -0.30 42.73
N GLY A 18 39.16 -0.71 42.47
CA GLY A 18 38.21 0.03 41.66
C GLY A 18 37.86 1.36 42.33
N ALA A 19 38.47 2.45 41.88
CA ALA A 19 38.13 3.80 42.30
C ALA A 19 36.79 4.22 41.67
N SER A 20 35.75 4.40 42.48
CA SER A 20 34.53 5.08 42.04
C SER A 20 34.83 6.57 41.89
N MET A 21 34.76 7.09 40.67
CA MET A 21 34.91 8.53 40.41
C MET A 21 33.75 9.29 41.06
N THR A 22 34.06 10.20 41.99
CA THR A 22 33.06 11.12 42.48
C THR A 22 32.81 12.22 41.44
N ARG A 23 31.64 12.89 41.48
CA ARG A 23 31.37 14.08 40.64
C ARG A 23 32.46 15.16 40.77
N ARG A 24 33.14 15.22 41.91
CA ARG A 24 34.24 16.17 42.15
C ARG A 24 35.53 15.77 41.43
N ASP A 25 35.77 14.48 41.25
CA ASP A 25 36.91 13.95 40.50
C ASP A 25 36.71 14.11 38.99
N LEU A 26 35.47 13.95 38.50
CA LEU A 26 35.12 14.29 37.12
C LEU A 26 35.35 15.78 36.80
N VAL A 27 34.96 16.69 37.70
CA VAL A 27 35.18 18.13 37.52
C VAL A 27 36.68 18.49 37.54
N LYS A 28 37.48 17.81 38.37
CA LYS A 28 38.94 17.99 38.36
C LYS A 28 39.57 17.43 37.07
N ALA A 29 39.10 16.28 36.58
CA ALA A 29 39.55 15.69 35.32
C ALA A 29 39.25 16.59 34.12
N VAL A 30 38.05 17.16 34.05
CA VAL A 30 37.65 18.16 33.04
C VAL A 30 38.48 19.45 33.18
N GLY A 31 38.76 19.88 34.41
CA GLY A 31 39.64 21.02 34.69
C GLY A 31 41.08 20.81 34.22
N SER A 32 41.62 19.59 34.30
CA SER A 32 42.95 19.25 33.77
C SER A 32 43.00 19.10 32.24
N VAL A 33 41.90 18.74 31.58
CA VAL A 33 41.80 18.80 30.10
C VAL A 33 41.86 20.26 29.63
N GLY A 34 41.27 21.19 30.39
CA GLY A 34 41.39 22.63 30.15
C GLY A 34 42.82 23.17 30.23
N LEU A 35 43.73 22.49 30.94
CA LEU A 35 45.13 22.88 31.09
C LEU A 35 46.08 22.19 30.09
N LEU A 36 45.69 21.04 29.52
CA LEU A 36 46.40 20.44 28.38
C LEU A 36 46.09 21.15 27.05
N GLY A 37 44.95 21.85 26.95
CA GLY A 37 44.63 22.70 25.80
C GLY A 37 45.53 23.93 25.63
N ALA A 38 46.33 24.29 26.65
CA ALA A 38 47.21 25.46 26.61
C ALA A 38 48.65 25.14 26.15
N ALA A 39 49.00 23.87 25.94
CA ALA A 39 50.35 23.45 25.52
C ALA A 39 50.41 22.74 24.15
N SER A 40 49.29 22.64 23.45
CA SER A 40 49.24 22.24 22.04
C SER A 40 48.87 23.43 21.17
N SER A 41 49.84 24.34 20.99
CA SER A 41 49.84 25.31 19.89
C SER A 41 50.12 24.61 18.55
N ALA A 42 49.26 23.65 18.22
CA ALA A 42 48.88 23.30 16.86
C ALA A 42 47.42 23.71 16.77
N THR A 43 47.20 25.02 16.65
CA THR A 43 45.90 25.62 16.41
C THR A 43 45.40 25.11 15.05
N ALA A 44 44.67 24.00 15.06
CA ALA A 44 43.54 23.90 14.16
C ALA A 44 42.57 24.97 14.65
N GLU A 45 42.51 26.10 13.95
CA GLU A 45 41.37 27.01 14.05
C GLU A 45 40.14 26.18 13.71
N VAL A 46 39.49 25.62 14.74
CA VAL A 46 38.09 25.22 14.61
C VAL A 46 37.35 26.53 14.72
N ASP A 47 37.12 27.12 13.56
CA ASP A 47 36.30 28.31 13.43
C ASP A 47 34.90 27.99 13.96
N THR A 48 34.61 28.47 15.17
CA THR A 48 33.32 28.26 15.82
C THR A 48 32.23 29.16 15.27
N GLU A 49 32.58 30.17 14.45
CA GLU A 49 31.60 30.85 13.62
C GLU A 49 31.12 29.90 12.51
N ASP A 50 31.96 28.96 12.07
CA ASP A 50 31.66 28.00 10.99
C ASP A 50 30.82 26.77 11.40
N LEU A 51 30.60 26.56 12.70
CA LEU A 51 29.71 25.51 13.22
C LEU A 51 28.23 25.89 13.15
N TRP A 52 27.93 27.19 12.96
CA TRP A 52 26.58 27.76 12.96
C TRP A 52 26.32 28.70 11.78
N THR A 53 27.32 28.95 10.92
CA THR A 53 27.07 29.48 9.58
C THR A 53 26.34 28.41 8.77
N ASP A 54 25.29 28.83 8.08
CA ASP A 54 24.70 28.09 6.96
C ASP A 54 25.74 28.02 5.82
N VAL A 55 26.86 27.32 5.99
CA VAL A 55 27.60 26.82 4.84
C VAL A 55 26.73 25.71 4.27
N GLU A 56 25.87 26.13 3.35
CA GLU A 56 25.06 25.31 2.48
C GLU A 56 25.75 23.96 2.22
N HIS A 57 25.23 22.88 2.82
CA HIS A 57 25.72 21.52 2.61
C HIS A 57 25.87 21.25 1.10
N TYR A 58 27.10 21.27 0.58
CA TYR A 58 27.39 20.98 -0.83
C TYR A 58 26.39 21.61 -1.81
N VAL A 59 26.17 22.91 -1.73
CA VAL A 59 25.78 23.64 -2.94
C VAL A 59 27.10 23.86 -3.68
N GLY A 60 27.30 23.09 -4.75
CA GLY A 60 28.49 23.23 -5.59
C GLY A 60 28.69 24.70 -5.97
N ASP A 61 29.94 25.13 -5.97
CA ASP A 61 30.38 26.48 -6.31
C ASP A 61 30.17 26.83 -7.79
N ASP A 62 29.92 25.83 -8.62
CA ASP A 62 29.39 26.00 -9.97
C ASP A 62 28.04 25.28 -10.06
N TYR A 63 27.06 25.88 -10.75
CA TYR A 63 25.99 25.11 -11.38
C TYR A 63 26.68 24.09 -12.28
N GLY A 64 27.04 22.91 -11.74
CA GLY A 64 27.83 21.95 -12.50
C GLY A 64 27.00 21.61 -13.71
N GLU A 65 27.33 22.18 -14.86
CA GLU A 65 26.58 22.02 -16.09
C GLU A 65 26.55 20.52 -16.37
N TYR A 66 25.39 20.03 -16.76
CA TYR A 66 25.22 18.64 -17.14
C TYR A 66 24.34 18.59 -18.36
N GLY A 67 24.76 17.82 -19.35
CA GLY A 67 23.98 17.56 -20.53
C GLY A 67 22.88 16.54 -20.25
N ALA A 68 21.95 16.42 -21.19
CA ALA A 68 21.00 15.30 -21.19
C ALA A 68 21.71 13.93 -21.22
N SER A 69 22.92 13.86 -21.77
CA SER A 69 23.78 12.66 -21.78
C SER A 69 24.20 12.19 -20.39
N ASP A 70 24.24 13.10 -19.42
CA ASP A 70 24.75 12.81 -18.07
C ASP A 70 23.63 12.35 -17.13
N VAL A 71 22.45 12.09 -17.70
CA VAL A 71 21.22 11.82 -16.96
C VAL A 71 20.64 10.48 -17.37
N ILE A 72 20.42 9.62 -16.38
CA ILE A 72 19.62 8.40 -16.53
C ILE A 72 18.28 8.59 -15.83
N LEU A 73 17.20 8.30 -16.56
CA LEU A 73 15.86 8.18 -15.98
C LEU A 73 15.64 6.74 -15.54
N THR A 74 15.29 6.56 -14.27
CA THR A 74 15.01 5.23 -13.70
C THR A 74 13.95 5.35 -12.61
N THR A 75 13.87 4.37 -11.72
CA THR A 75 12.84 4.28 -10.69
C THR A 75 13.48 3.97 -9.34
N CYS A 76 13.04 4.69 -8.31
CA CYS A 76 13.47 4.44 -6.94
C CYS A 76 12.93 3.09 -6.43
N GLY A 77 13.84 2.21 -6.02
CA GLY A 77 13.52 0.89 -5.45
C GLY A 77 13.44 0.85 -3.91
N GLN A 78 13.60 2.00 -3.23
CA GLN A 78 13.75 2.05 -1.76
C GLN A 78 12.43 1.81 -1.01
N CYS A 79 11.29 1.89 -1.68
CA CYS A 79 9.98 1.54 -1.13
C CYS A 79 9.05 1.04 -2.24
N ASN A 80 7.79 0.76 -1.90
CA ASN A 80 6.81 0.19 -2.84
C ASN A 80 6.10 1.20 -3.75
N THR A 81 6.46 2.49 -3.68
CA THR A 81 5.83 3.54 -4.52
C THR A 81 6.48 3.67 -5.88
N PHE A 82 7.76 3.31 -6.00
CA PHE A 82 8.45 3.33 -7.28
C PHE A 82 8.40 4.68 -7.97
N CYS A 83 8.69 5.73 -7.20
CA CYS A 83 8.80 7.09 -7.73
C CYS A 83 9.82 7.08 -8.88
N PRO A 84 9.47 7.59 -10.06
CA PRO A 84 10.43 7.86 -11.11
C PRO A 84 11.50 8.85 -10.62
N ILE A 85 12.74 8.60 -10.99
CA ILE A 85 13.88 9.41 -10.54
C ILE A 85 14.78 9.76 -11.71
N LYS A 86 15.45 10.88 -11.53
CA LYS A 86 16.54 11.35 -12.37
C LYS A 86 17.84 11.07 -11.62
N VAL A 87 18.76 10.38 -12.30
CA VAL A 87 20.10 10.05 -11.80
C VAL A 87 21.07 10.88 -12.60
N ARG A 88 21.74 11.83 -11.95
CA ARG A 88 22.86 12.55 -12.54
C ARG A 88 24.12 11.72 -12.35
N LEU A 89 24.79 11.42 -13.45
CA LEU A 89 26.10 10.80 -13.47
C LEU A 89 27.19 11.87 -13.39
N ALA A 90 28.33 11.45 -12.87
CA ALA A 90 29.61 12.12 -13.03
C ALA A 90 30.58 11.15 -13.69
N ASP A 91 31.71 11.69 -14.13
CA ASP A 91 32.81 10.95 -14.73
C ASP A 91 33.28 9.80 -13.83
N GLU A 92 34.09 8.92 -14.42
CA GLU A 92 34.62 7.73 -13.76
C GLU A 92 35.26 8.04 -12.40
N SER A 93 35.22 7.06 -11.50
CA SER A 93 35.93 7.20 -10.23
C SER A 93 37.43 7.38 -10.51
N ALA A 94 38.11 8.26 -9.77
CA ALA A 94 39.55 8.42 -9.87
C ALA A 94 40.36 7.13 -9.62
N THR A 95 39.73 6.11 -9.01
CA THR A 95 40.32 4.78 -8.79
C THR A 95 40.15 3.82 -9.98
N GLY A 96 39.38 4.20 -11.01
CA GLY A 96 38.98 3.35 -12.13
C GLY A 96 38.03 2.20 -11.75
N GLU A 97 37.54 2.17 -10.50
CA GLU A 97 36.64 1.10 -10.02
C GLU A 97 35.25 1.17 -10.66
N TYR A 98 34.77 2.40 -10.91
CA TYR A 98 33.46 2.66 -11.50
C TYR A 98 33.62 3.44 -12.80
N SER A 99 32.96 2.96 -13.86
CA SER A 99 32.90 3.64 -15.15
C SER A 99 32.16 4.99 -15.09
N SER A 100 31.33 5.19 -14.06
CA SER A 100 30.64 6.46 -13.78
C SER A 100 30.20 6.48 -12.32
N LEU A 101 30.13 7.67 -11.72
CA LEU A 101 29.62 7.86 -10.36
C LEU A 101 28.21 8.43 -10.35
N VAL A 102 27.37 8.03 -9.40
CA VAL A 102 26.08 8.71 -9.18
C VAL A 102 26.35 9.97 -8.37
N ARG A 103 26.20 11.13 -9.00
CA ARG A 103 26.43 12.43 -8.38
C ARG A 103 25.23 12.92 -7.57
N LYS A 104 24.02 12.76 -8.13
CA LYS A 104 22.78 13.22 -7.51
C LYS A 104 21.59 12.36 -7.92
N LEU A 105 20.68 12.15 -6.98
CA LEU A 105 19.35 11.61 -7.22
C LEU A 105 18.31 12.70 -6.97
N ALA A 106 17.42 12.90 -7.93
CA ALA A 106 16.27 13.80 -7.83
C ALA A 106 15.00 13.09 -8.34
N GLY A 107 13.82 13.63 -8.02
CA GLY A 107 12.58 13.16 -8.63
C GLY A 107 12.53 13.52 -10.12
N ASN A 108 11.74 12.77 -10.88
CA ASN A 108 11.52 13.07 -12.29
C ASN A 108 10.41 14.15 -12.44
N PRO A 109 10.69 15.34 -13.00
CA PRO A 109 9.68 16.40 -13.15
C PRO A 109 8.56 16.06 -14.15
N TYR A 110 8.75 15.05 -15.00
CA TYR A 110 7.73 14.54 -15.92
C TYR A 110 6.79 13.52 -15.25
N SER A 111 7.01 13.18 -13.97
CA SER A 111 6.19 12.21 -13.25
C SER A 111 5.23 12.85 -12.28
N PHE A 112 3.95 12.54 -12.46
CA PHE A 112 2.88 12.88 -11.52
C PHE A 112 3.25 12.55 -10.06
N LEU A 113 3.89 11.40 -9.80
CA LEU A 113 4.27 10.98 -8.43
C LEU A 113 5.32 11.87 -7.77
N ASN A 114 6.08 12.65 -8.55
CA ASN A 114 7.12 13.53 -8.05
C ASN A 114 6.70 15.01 -8.07
N THR A 115 5.62 15.33 -8.78
CA THR A 115 5.12 16.70 -8.92
C THR A 115 3.89 16.98 -8.07
N GLN A 116 3.20 15.95 -7.56
CA GLN A 116 2.04 16.13 -6.66
C GLN A 116 2.31 17.13 -5.53
N PRO A 117 1.38 18.07 -5.28
CA PRO A 117 0.03 18.22 -5.87
C PRO A 117 -0.02 18.87 -7.27
N PHE A 118 1.09 19.38 -7.81
CA PHE A 118 1.10 20.09 -9.08
C PHE A 118 1.12 19.15 -10.28
N SER A 119 0.64 19.66 -11.42
CA SER A 119 0.72 18.99 -12.71
C SER A 119 2.16 18.65 -13.07
N GLN A 120 2.36 17.47 -13.66
CA GLN A 120 3.62 17.12 -14.29
C GLN A 120 3.85 17.92 -15.56
N VAL A 121 5.11 18.07 -15.95
CA VAL A 121 5.46 18.56 -17.29
C VAL A 121 5.00 17.55 -18.33
N PRO A 122 4.21 17.94 -19.35
CA PRO A 122 3.92 17.10 -20.50
C PRO A 122 5.21 16.61 -21.16
N TYR A 123 5.23 15.34 -21.56
CA TYR A 123 6.43 14.72 -22.15
C TYR A 123 6.86 15.34 -23.48
N ASP A 124 5.93 15.99 -24.18
CA ASP A 124 6.10 16.64 -25.47
C ASP A 124 6.41 18.14 -25.36
N SER A 125 6.51 18.68 -24.15
CA SER A 125 6.90 20.08 -23.94
C SER A 125 8.32 20.35 -24.45
N ASP A 126 8.51 21.51 -25.08
CA ASP A 126 9.84 21.98 -25.45
C ASP A 126 10.72 22.13 -24.19
N PRO A 127 11.98 21.63 -24.19
CA PRO A 127 12.84 21.67 -23.01
C PRO A 127 13.14 23.08 -22.48
N GLU A 128 13.23 24.08 -23.34
CA GLU A 128 13.47 25.47 -22.95
C GLU A 128 12.20 26.03 -22.28
N THR A 129 11.04 25.80 -22.88
CA THR A 129 9.74 26.16 -22.29
C THR A 129 9.51 25.48 -20.93
N ALA A 130 9.85 24.20 -20.82
CA ALA A 130 9.76 23.44 -19.57
C ALA A 130 10.72 23.94 -18.48
N ALA A 131 11.93 24.35 -18.87
CA ALA A 131 12.92 24.91 -17.94
C ALA A 131 12.52 26.30 -17.43
N MET A 132 11.84 27.10 -18.26
CA MET A 132 11.40 28.45 -17.93
C MET A 132 10.02 28.48 -17.24
N GLY A 133 9.35 27.33 -17.10
CA GLY A 133 8.04 27.22 -16.46
C GLY A 133 6.84 27.71 -17.30
N ASP A 134 7.06 28.09 -18.57
CA ASP A 134 6.03 28.68 -19.46
C ASP A 134 5.26 27.61 -20.25
N VAL A 135 4.88 26.51 -19.60
CA VAL A 135 4.30 25.35 -20.29
C VAL A 135 2.81 25.52 -20.52
N GLU A 136 2.42 25.89 -21.73
CA GLU A 136 1.02 26.04 -22.15
C GLU A 136 0.19 24.76 -21.90
N GLY A 137 -0.97 24.90 -21.24
CA GLY A 137 -1.89 23.78 -20.99
C GLY A 137 -1.54 22.87 -19.80
N SER A 138 -0.51 23.19 -19.03
CA SER A 138 -0.09 22.41 -17.85
C SER A 138 -0.81 22.78 -16.54
N GLY A 139 -1.56 23.89 -16.50
CA GLY A 139 -2.17 24.41 -15.26
C GLY A 139 -1.19 25.22 -14.42
N ASP A 140 -1.43 25.37 -13.11
CA ASP A 140 -0.49 26.01 -12.18
C ASP A 140 0.75 25.14 -11.96
N VAL A 141 1.66 25.16 -12.93
CA VAL A 141 3.01 24.62 -12.77
C VAL A 141 3.84 25.65 -12.00
N ASP A 142 3.92 25.46 -10.68
CA ASP A 142 4.75 26.30 -9.83
C ASP A 142 6.23 25.89 -9.96
N ALA A 143 6.92 26.50 -10.93
CA ALA A 143 8.33 26.27 -11.21
C ALA A 143 9.26 26.75 -10.08
N GLU A 144 8.83 27.71 -9.25
CA GLU A 144 9.61 28.21 -8.11
C GLU A 144 9.73 27.14 -7.00
N ARG A 145 8.78 26.20 -6.94
CA ARG A 145 8.79 25.09 -5.97
C ARG A 145 9.50 23.83 -6.48
N TRP A 146 10.04 23.85 -7.69
CA TRP A 146 10.86 22.76 -8.17
C TRP A 146 12.27 22.91 -7.62
N SER A 147 12.88 21.78 -7.22
CA SER A 147 14.32 21.82 -7.00
C SER A 147 14.97 22.15 -8.34
N LEU A 148 15.98 23.03 -8.34
CA LEU A 148 16.87 23.27 -9.49
C LEU A 148 17.43 21.95 -10.09
N SER A 149 17.39 20.85 -9.31
CA SER A 149 17.83 19.52 -9.70
C SER A 149 16.72 18.57 -10.22
N GLY A 150 15.43 18.91 -10.10
CA GLY A 150 14.29 18.10 -10.59
C GLY A 150 13.05 18.05 -9.68
N GLY A 151 12.21 17.03 -9.89
CA GLY A 151 10.98 16.79 -9.11
C GLY A 151 11.24 16.33 -7.67
N ARG A 152 10.19 16.30 -6.84
CA ARG A 152 10.30 15.93 -5.42
C ARG A 152 10.57 14.45 -5.24
N ILE A 153 11.35 14.10 -4.21
CA ILE A 153 11.53 12.72 -3.76
C ILE A 153 11.85 12.69 -2.28
N CYS A 154 11.34 11.67 -1.57
CA CYS A 154 11.63 11.47 -0.15
C CYS A 154 13.11 11.22 0.14
N LEU A 155 13.51 11.40 1.40
CA LEU A 155 14.88 11.24 1.88
C LEU A 155 15.49 9.87 1.55
N LYS A 156 14.71 8.78 1.65
CA LYS A 156 15.19 7.44 1.26
C LYS A 156 15.59 7.38 -0.21
N GLY A 157 14.83 8.05 -1.08
CA GLY A 157 15.14 8.14 -2.50
C GLY A 157 16.38 8.97 -2.79
N GLN A 158 16.57 10.09 -2.08
CA GLN A 158 17.78 10.91 -2.21
C GLN A 158 19.03 10.17 -1.69
N ALA A 159 18.89 9.44 -0.59
CA ALA A 159 19.96 8.62 0.01
C ALA A 159 20.31 7.37 -0.80
N GLY A 160 19.61 7.08 -1.91
CA GLY A 160 19.87 5.89 -2.73
C GLY A 160 21.29 5.80 -3.30
N ILE A 161 22.05 6.90 -3.33
CA ILE A 161 23.47 6.94 -3.68
C ILE A 161 24.28 6.06 -2.73
N GLN A 162 23.96 6.08 -1.42
CA GLN A 162 24.62 5.26 -0.42
C GLN A 162 24.45 3.78 -0.72
N THR A 163 23.28 3.34 -1.18
CA THR A 163 23.05 1.94 -1.59
C THR A 163 23.92 1.52 -2.78
N ALA A 164 24.20 2.42 -3.72
CA ALA A 164 25.00 2.11 -4.90
C ALA A 164 26.49 1.92 -4.55
N PHE A 165 27.01 2.72 -3.61
CA PHE A 165 28.43 2.77 -3.26
C PHE A 165 28.72 2.35 -1.81
N ASP A 166 27.80 1.61 -1.18
CA ASP A 166 27.96 1.15 0.19
C ASP A 166 29.22 0.28 0.34
N SER A 167 30.02 0.53 1.38
CA SER A 167 31.23 -0.26 1.67
C SER A 167 30.92 -1.74 1.94
N TYR A 168 29.75 -2.03 2.50
CA TYR A 168 29.24 -3.38 2.79
C TYR A 168 28.55 -4.03 1.58
N ARG A 169 28.47 -3.37 0.43
CA ARG A 169 27.84 -3.94 -0.77
C ARG A 169 28.59 -5.20 -1.22
N VAL A 170 27.87 -6.32 -1.24
CA VAL A 170 28.37 -7.59 -1.76
C VAL A 170 28.55 -7.48 -3.29
N ARG A 171 29.80 -7.50 -3.75
CA ARG A 171 30.20 -7.29 -5.16
C ARG A 171 30.55 -8.58 -5.90
N LYS A 172 30.80 -9.67 -5.17
CA LYS A 172 31.20 -10.98 -5.71
C LYS A 172 30.45 -12.09 -4.96
N PRO A 173 30.28 -13.28 -5.56
CA PRO A 173 29.77 -14.43 -4.83
C PRO A 173 30.67 -14.75 -3.62
N MET A 174 30.03 -15.01 -2.48
CA MET A 174 30.70 -15.33 -1.23
C MET A 174 30.21 -16.69 -0.74
N LYS A 175 31.15 -17.53 -0.28
CA LYS A 175 30.90 -18.83 0.33
C LYS A 175 31.31 -18.78 1.80
N ARG A 176 30.44 -19.26 2.68
CA ARG A 176 30.74 -19.37 4.11
C ARG A 176 31.86 -20.38 4.32
N VAL A 177 32.77 -20.14 5.26
CA VAL A 177 33.84 -21.08 5.61
C VAL A 177 33.82 -21.54 7.08
N GLY A 178 33.08 -20.83 7.93
CA GLY A 178 32.86 -21.20 9.33
C GLY A 178 31.42 -21.62 9.64
N PRO A 179 31.05 -21.78 10.92
CA PRO A 179 29.67 -22.04 11.35
C PRO A 179 28.67 -20.97 10.86
N ARG A 180 27.37 -21.30 10.75
CA ARG A 180 26.34 -20.33 10.30
C ARG A 180 26.27 -19.19 11.31
N GLY A 181 26.36 -17.94 10.84
CA GLY A 181 26.38 -16.75 11.70
C GLY A 181 27.77 -16.32 12.20
N SER A 182 28.85 -17.06 11.88
CA SER A 182 30.22 -16.70 12.28
C SER A 182 30.77 -15.43 11.62
N GLY A 183 30.19 -15.01 10.49
CA GLY A 183 30.73 -13.90 9.70
C GLY A 183 31.96 -14.25 8.86
N GLU A 184 32.34 -15.53 8.80
CA GLU A 184 33.52 -15.99 8.05
C GLU A 184 33.17 -16.38 6.60
N TRP A 185 33.73 -15.64 5.64
CA TRP A 185 33.43 -15.80 4.21
C TRP A 185 34.69 -15.80 3.34
N LYS A 186 34.68 -16.60 2.27
CA LYS A 186 35.63 -16.52 1.17
C LYS A 186 34.93 -16.13 -0.12
N THR A 187 35.59 -15.35 -0.98
CA THR A 187 35.09 -15.08 -2.33
C THR A 187 35.25 -16.33 -3.20
N VAL A 188 34.25 -16.62 -4.02
CA VAL A 188 34.27 -17.70 -5.01
C VAL A 188 33.86 -17.18 -6.40
N SER A 189 34.13 -17.95 -7.46
CA SER A 189 33.63 -17.61 -8.80
C SER A 189 32.12 -17.85 -8.91
N TRP A 190 31.49 -17.26 -9.91
CA TRP A 190 30.07 -17.52 -10.19
C TRP A 190 29.84 -18.99 -10.57
N GLU A 191 30.74 -19.60 -11.33
CA GLU A 191 30.67 -21.01 -11.73
C GLU A 191 30.74 -21.92 -10.52
N GLN A 192 31.63 -21.63 -9.55
CA GLN A 192 31.69 -22.39 -8.31
C GLN A 192 30.42 -22.21 -7.49
N ALA A 193 29.94 -20.97 -7.31
CA ALA A 193 28.73 -20.70 -6.54
C ALA A 193 27.51 -21.42 -7.12
N ILE A 194 27.35 -21.41 -8.45
CA ILE A 194 26.26 -22.12 -9.13
C ILE A 194 26.41 -23.64 -8.95
N ARG A 195 27.62 -24.18 -9.08
CA ARG A 195 27.87 -25.61 -8.87
C ARG A 195 27.52 -26.04 -7.45
N ASP A 196 28.00 -25.32 -6.43
CA ASP A 196 27.73 -25.63 -5.02
C ASP A 196 26.22 -25.53 -4.70
N ILE A 197 25.48 -24.61 -5.34
CA ILE A 197 24.01 -24.53 -5.19
C ILE A 197 23.31 -25.73 -5.85
N VAL A 198 23.74 -26.12 -7.04
CA VAL A 198 23.06 -27.17 -7.84
C VAL A 198 23.38 -28.56 -7.34
N ASP A 199 24.66 -28.84 -7.07
CA ASP A 199 25.17 -30.17 -6.73
C ASP A 199 25.38 -30.34 -5.21
N GLY A 200 25.25 -29.27 -4.42
CA GLY A 200 25.39 -29.31 -2.96
C GLY A 200 26.82 -29.06 -2.50
N ASP A 201 27.00 -29.13 -1.20
CA ASP A 201 28.28 -28.87 -0.56
C ASP A 201 28.44 -29.67 0.73
N ASP A 202 29.27 -30.70 0.67
CA ASP A 202 29.57 -31.59 1.79
C ASP A 202 30.27 -30.86 2.94
N GLU A 203 31.12 -29.86 2.67
CA GLU A 203 31.80 -29.08 3.71
C GLU A 203 30.79 -28.25 4.51
N LEU A 204 29.74 -27.76 3.85
CA LEU A 204 28.67 -27.00 4.49
C LEU A 204 27.50 -27.86 4.97
N GLY A 205 27.50 -29.15 4.62
CA GLY A 205 26.50 -30.14 5.02
C GLY A 205 25.11 -29.84 4.48
N HIS A 206 24.99 -29.47 3.20
CA HIS A 206 23.68 -29.29 2.57
C HIS A 206 23.58 -30.01 1.21
N PRO A 207 22.39 -30.58 0.88
CA PRO A 207 22.16 -31.18 -0.43
C PRO A 207 22.13 -30.13 -1.54
N GLY A 208 22.29 -30.58 -2.77
CA GLY A 208 22.13 -29.75 -3.95
C GLY A 208 20.66 -29.62 -4.36
N LEU A 209 20.34 -28.60 -5.18
CA LEU A 209 19.03 -28.52 -5.82
C LEU A 209 18.71 -29.75 -6.68
N ARG A 210 19.73 -30.44 -7.21
CA ARG A 210 19.56 -31.67 -8.00
C ARG A 210 18.98 -32.82 -7.17
N ASP A 211 19.41 -32.95 -5.91
CA ASP A 211 18.95 -34.03 -5.02
C ASP A 211 17.55 -33.75 -4.47
N LEU A 212 17.20 -32.46 -4.34
CA LEU A 212 15.90 -32.03 -3.86
C LEU A 212 14.84 -32.02 -4.97
N TRP A 213 15.24 -31.98 -6.24
CA TRP A 213 14.28 -31.90 -7.34
C TRP A 213 13.55 -33.24 -7.53
N ALA A 214 12.24 -33.22 -7.29
CA ALA A 214 11.36 -34.36 -7.44
C ALA A 214 9.99 -33.90 -7.92
N TYR A 215 9.31 -34.74 -8.71
CA TYR A 215 7.96 -34.49 -9.19
C TYR A 215 7.06 -35.69 -8.84
N ALA A 216 5.97 -35.41 -8.14
CA ALA A 216 4.93 -36.38 -7.82
C ALA A 216 3.56 -35.77 -8.17
N PRO A 217 2.74 -36.40 -9.04
CA PRO A 217 1.38 -35.94 -9.29
C PRO A 217 0.51 -36.12 -8.04
N GLU A 218 -0.04 -35.03 -7.52
CA GLU A 218 -0.83 -35.02 -6.27
C GLU A 218 -1.98 -36.04 -6.32
N GLU A 219 -2.79 -36.00 -7.38
CA GLU A 219 -3.92 -36.92 -7.56
C GLU A 219 -3.50 -38.40 -7.47
N THR A 220 -2.46 -38.81 -8.19
CA THR A 220 -1.97 -40.19 -8.19
C THR A 220 -1.38 -40.61 -6.83
N VAL A 221 -0.64 -39.71 -6.16
CA VAL A 221 -0.09 -39.99 -4.82
C VAL A 221 -1.22 -40.17 -3.82
N MET A 222 -2.23 -39.31 -3.87
CA MET A 222 -3.36 -39.35 -2.95
C MET A 222 -4.28 -40.55 -3.21
N GLU A 223 -4.50 -40.94 -4.46
CA GLU A 223 -5.19 -42.20 -4.81
C GLU A 223 -4.47 -43.43 -4.24
N ASP A 224 -3.14 -43.52 -4.42
CA ASP A 224 -2.35 -44.60 -3.84
C ASP A 224 -2.41 -44.57 -2.30
N TRP A 225 -2.43 -43.37 -1.71
CA TRP A 225 -2.54 -43.20 -0.26
C TRP A 225 -3.90 -43.63 0.28
N GLU A 226 -4.99 -43.27 -0.41
CA GLU A 226 -6.34 -43.74 -0.11
C GLU A 226 -6.43 -45.26 -0.22
N ALA A 227 -5.77 -45.87 -1.21
CA ALA A 227 -5.66 -47.32 -1.34
C ALA A 227 -4.88 -47.97 -0.19
N VAL A 228 -3.85 -47.30 0.35
CA VAL A 228 -3.18 -47.74 1.59
C VAL A 228 -4.12 -47.66 2.79
N GLN A 229 -4.87 -46.57 2.92
CA GLN A 229 -5.81 -46.35 4.01
C GLN A 229 -7.00 -47.34 3.99
N SER A 230 -7.47 -47.70 2.79
CA SER A 230 -8.53 -48.69 2.60
C SER A 230 -8.04 -50.15 2.72
N GLY A 231 -6.72 -50.37 2.72
CA GLY A 231 -6.09 -51.68 2.77
C GLY A 231 -5.98 -52.39 1.41
N GLU A 232 -6.30 -51.70 0.32
CA GLU A 232 -6.14 -52.18 -1.07
C GLU A 232 -4.67 -52.23 -1.51
N MET A 233 -3.82 -51.37 -0.93
CA MET A 233 -2.37 -51.34 -1.15
C MET A 233 -1.62 -51.54 0.17
N ALA A 234 -0.53 -52.32 0.14
CA ALA A 234 0.37 -52.42 1.30
C ALA A 234 1.22 -51.15 1.43
N LYS A 235 1.39 -50.64 2.67
CA LYS A 235 2.26 -49.47 2.95
C LYS A 235 3.68 -49.64 2.41
N SER A 236 4.27 -50.84 2.49
CA SER A 236 5.60 -51.10 1.93
C SER A 236 5.66 -50.90 0.41
N THR A 237 4.58 -51.22 -0.31
CA THR A 237 4.48 -50.99 -1.76
C THR A 237 4.39 -49.50 -2.07
N PHE A 238 3.66 -48.73 -1.25
CA PHE A 238 3.63 -47.28 -1.35
C PHE A 238 5.00 -46.66 -1.07
N ASP A 239 5.68 -47.12 -0.02
CA ASP A 239 7.02 -46.65 0.35
C ASP A 239 8.04 -46.92 -0.75
N GLU A 240 8.07 -48.15 -1.28
CA GLU A 240 8.97 -48.51 -2.39
C GLU A 240 8.72 -47.64 -3.63
N ARG A 241 7.46 -47.27 -3.90
CA ARG A 241 7.10 -46.44 -5.04
C ARG A 241 7.49 -44.98 -4.86
N TRP A 242 7.39 -44.44 -3.64
CA TRP A 242 7.41 -43.00 -3.41
C TRP A 242 8.55 -42.47 -2.52
N ALA A 243 9.33 -43.33 -1.85
CA ALA A 243 10.40 -42.92 -0.92
C ALA A 243 11.46 -42.00 -1.53
N ASP A 244 11.77 -42.17 -2.82
CA ASP A 244 12.74 -41.32 -3.51
C ASP A 244 12.17 -39.96 -3.92
N THR A 245 10.85 -39.82 -3.97
CA THR A 245 10.17 -38.64 -4.54
C THR A 245 9.52 -37.77 -3.46
N LEU A 246 8.88 -38.37 -2.45
CA LEU A 246 8.19 -37.65 -1.38
C LEU A 246 9.16 -37.19 -0.29
N ILE A 247 8.77 -36.14 0.44
CA ILE A 247 9.48 -35.70 1.65
C ILE A 247 9.39 -36.79 2.71
N ASP A 248 8.18 -37.30 2.90
CA ASP A 248 7.81 -38.28 3.92
C ASP A 248 6.65 -39.12 3.38
N THR A 249 6.82 -40.44 3.33
CA THR A 249 5.79 -41.35 2.85
C THR A 249 4.74 -41.67 3.92
N ASP A 250 4.96 -41.29 5.18
CA ASP A 250 3.94 -41.30 6.24
C ASP A 250 3.07 -40.03 6.21
N HIS A 251 3.57 -38.98 5.56
CA HIS A 251 2.88 -37.70 5.36
C HIS A 251 2.91 -37.27 3.88
N PRO A 252 2.23 -38.01 2.99
CA PRO A 252 2.23 -37.70 1.56
C PRO A 252 1.63 -36.34 1.21
N ASP A 253 0.84 -35.75 2.11
CA ASP A 253 0.28 -34.41 2.02
C ASP A 253 1.36 -33.30 2.01
N LEU A 254 2.57 -33.58 2.54
CA LEU A 254 3.72 -32.68 2.43
C LEU A 254 4.25 -32.58 0.98
N GLY A 255 3.94 -33.57 0.15
CA GLY A 255 4.27 -33.61 -1.27
C GLY A 255 5.73 -33.99 -1.57
N PRO A 256 6.22 -33.66 -2.78
CA PRO A 256 7.54 -34.07 -3.24
C PRO A 256 8.68 -33.35 -2.51
N LYS A 257 9.90 -33.92 -2.53
CA LYS A 257 11.14 -33.32 -1.97
C LYS A 257 11.38 -31.88 -2.42
N ALA A 258 10.90 -31.51 -3.61
CA ALA A 258 10.97 -30.14 -4.12
C ALA A 258 10.32 -29.11 -3.16
N ASN A 259 9.30 -29.50 -2.38
CA ASN A 259 8.65 -28.64 -1.39
C ASN A 259 9.55 -28.28 -0.20
N GLN A 260 10.71 -28.93 -0.02
CA GLN A 260 11.72 -28.51 0.97
C GLN A 260 12.42 -27.20 0.59
N ILE A 261 12.24 -26.74 -0.65
CA ILE A 261 12.76 -25.46 -1.14
C ILE A 261 11.74 -24.37 -0.87
N VAL A 262 12.14 -23.30 -0.17
CA VAL A 262 11.28 -22.15 0.12
C VAL A 262 11.79 -20.89 -0.57
N ASP A 263 10.96 -20.28 -1.42
CA ASP A 263 11.22 -18.93 -1.94
C ASP A 263 10.85 -17.88 -0.89
N VAL A 264 11.84 -17.14 -0.39
CA VAL A 264 11.61 -15.97 0.47
C VAL A 264 11.84 -14.71 -0.36
N GLY A 265 10.79 -14.29 -1.07
CA GLY A 265 10.86 -13.28 -2.13
C GLY A 265 10.32 -11.90 -1.73
N GLY A 266 10.98 -10.85 -2.22
CA GLY A 266 10.49 -9.46 -2.19
C GLY A 266 9.57 -9.10 -3.36
N PHE A 267 9.04 -7.86 -3.35
CA PHE A 267 8.32 -7.29 -4.50
C PHE A 267 9.22 -7.42 -5.75
N ARG A 268 8.63 -7.77 -6.91
CA ARG A 268 9.30 -7.80 -8.25
C ARG A 268 10.18 -9.01 -8.57
N ARG A 269 10.12 -10.09 -7.80
CA ARG A 269 10.71 -11.37 -8.20
C ARG A 269 9.72 -12.34 -8.85
N ASN A 270 8.59 -11.85 -9.38
CA ASN A 270 7.57 -12.70 -10.01
C ASN A 270 8.17 -13.60 -11.11
N PHE A 271 9.12 -13.10 -11.90
CA PHE A 271 9.80 -13.93 -12.89
C PHE A 271 10.57 -15.08 -12.23
N ILE A 272 11.42 -14.81 -11.25
CA ILE A 272 12.19 -15.84 -10.55
C ILE A 272 11.25 -16.78 -9.78
N ARG A 273 10.33 -16.24 -8.98
CA ARG A 273 9.36 -17.02 -8.22
C ARG A 273 8.51 -17.92 -9.11
N THR A 274 7.82 -17.35 -10.09
CA THR A 274 6.89 -18.11 -10.93
C THR A 274 7.64 -19.02 -11.90
N ARG A 275 8.67 -18.52 -12.58
CA ARG A 275 9.33 -19.29 -13.65
C ARG A 275 10.34 -20.29 -13.12
N LEU A 276 11.20 -19.89 -12.19
CA LEU A 276 12.27 -20.75 -11.68
C LEU A 276 11.78 -21.65 -10.56
N TRP A 277 11.13 -21.10 -9.53
CA TRP A 277 10.76 -21.88 -8.35
C TRP A 277 9.50 -22.71 -8.55
N HIS A 278 8.38 -22.07 -8.89
CA HIS A 278 7.12 -22.80 -9.05
C HIS A 278 7.10 -23.68 -10.30
N GLN A 279 7.42 -23.11 -11.47
CA GLN A 279 7.34 -23.87 -12.74
C GLN A 279 8.60 -24.69 -13.06
N GLY A 280 9.76 -24.28 -12.56
CA GLY A 280 11.02 -24.96 -12.85
C GLY A 280 11.31 -26.08 -11.85
N LEU A 281 11.33 -25.74 -10.55
CA LEU A 281 11.61 -26.69 -9.49
C LEU A 281 10.37 -27.39 -8.92
N GLY A 282 9.17 -26.84 -9.12
CA GLY A 282 7.92 -27.47 -8.67
C GLY A 282 7.54 -27.19 -7.21
N SER A 283 8.34 -26.41 -6.47
CA SER A 283 7.99 -26.08 -5.08
C SER A 283 6.77 -25.17 -5.01
N ILE A 284 5.81 -25.52 -4.16
CA ILE A 284 4.65 -24.68 -3.84
C ILE A 284 4.96 -23.64 -2.75
N ASN A 285 6.09 -23.80 -2.04
CA ASN A 285 6.43 -22.99 -0.88
C ASN A 285 7.07 -21.67 -1.28
N SER A 286 6.28 -20.59 -1.21
CA SER A 286 6.74 -19.22 -1.40
C SER A 286 6.19 -18.30 -0.33
N VAL A 287 7.09 -17.69 0.45
CA VAL A 287 6.77 -16.63 1.40
C VAL A 287 7.14 -15.28 0.81
N HIS A 288 6.19 -14.36 0.82
CA HIS A 288 6.39 -13.01 0.31
C HIS A 288 5.82 -12.00 1.30
N HIS A 289 6.42 -10.80 1.34
CA HIS A 289 6.06 -9.76 2.31
C HIS A 289 4.56 -9.42 2.35
N ALA A 290 3.80 -9.63 1.27
CA ALA A 290 2.35 -9.41 1.26
C ALA A 290 1.61 -10.28 2.30
N GLY A 291 2.03 -11.52 2.50
CA GLY A 291 1.49 -12.41 3.54
C GLY A 291 1.72 -11.85 4.94
N THR A 292 2.91 -11.29 5.19
CA THR A 292 3.27 -10.70 6.49
C THR A 292 2.70 -9.29 6.72
N CYS A 293 2.49 -8.53 5.64
CA CYS A 293 2.32 -7.09 5.70
C CYS A 293 0.86 -6.63 5.79
N GLY A 294 -0.08 -7.34 5.18
CA GLY A 294 -1.44 -6.82 5.08
C GLY A 294 -2.46 -7.77 4.50
N PHE A 295 -2.22 -9.08 4.58
CA PHE A 295 -3.18 -10.07 4.11
C PHE A 295 -4.51 -9.98 4.89
N SER A 296 -4.45 -9.87 6.21
CA SER A 296 -5.59 -9.61 7.09
C SER A 296 -6.41 -8.39 6.65
N SER A 297 -5.75 -7.27 6.37
CA SER A 297 -6.41 -6.06 5.86
C SER A 297 -7.04 -6.26 4.48
N VAL A 298 -6.36 -6.98 3.57
CA VAL A 298 -6.90 -7.30 2.25
C VAL A 298 -8.14 -8.19 2.39
N MET A 299 -8.08 -9.22 3.23
CA MET A 299 -9.22 -10.12 3.45
C MET A 299 -10.37 -9.41 4.15
N GLY A 300 -10.09 -8.55 5.14
CA GLY A 300 -11.09 -7.70 5.77
C GLY A 300 -11.81 -6.82 4.76
N ASN A 301 -11.07 -6.15 3.87
CA ASN A 301 -11.67 -5.34 2.80
C ASN A 301 -12.47 -6.18 1.80
N VAL A 302 -11.94 -7.31 1.31
CA VAL A 302 -12.65 -8.19 0.37
C VAL A 302 -13.94 -8.75 0.98
N ARG A 303 -13.96 -8.98 2.29
CA ARG A 303 -15.16 -9.45 3.01
C ARG A 303 -16.09 -8.33 3.47
N SER A 304 -15.73 -7.07 3.25
CA SER A 304 -16.56 -5.91 3.59
C SER A 304 -17.16 -5.24 2.36
N HIS A 305 -16.92 -5.73 1.15
CA HIS A 305 -17.48 -5.13 -0.07
C HIS A 305 -17.84 -6.19 -1.10
N ALA A 306 -18.79 -5.88 -1.98
CA ALA A 306 -19.02 -6.67 -3.18
C ALA A 306 -17.77 -6.66 -4.09
N GLY A 307 -17.41 -7.84 -4.63
CA GLY A 307 -16.31 -8.01 -5.58
C GLY A 307 -14.90 -8.08 -4.97
N LYS A 308 -13.87 -7.98 -5.82
CA LYS A 308 -12.45 -8.15 -5.44
C LYS A 308 -11.80 -6.81 -5.02
N LYS A 309 -12.50 -5.99 -4.22
CA LYS A 309 -12.00 -4.70 -3.70
C LYS A 309 -10.92 -4.93 -2.62
N LYS A 310 -9.68 -5.15 -3.04
CA LYS A 310 -8.57 -5.54 -2.15
C LYS A 310 -8.08 -4.44 -1.22
N ARG A 311 -8.27 -3.17 -1.60
CA ARG A 311 -7.80 -1.99 -0.86
C ARG A 311 -8.75 -0.83 -1.11
N GLN A 312 -8.85 0.03 -0.12
CA GLN A 312 -9.61 1.28 -0.14
C GLN A 312 -8.68 2.43 0.20
N TYR A 313 -8.90 3.60 -0.38
CA TYR A 313 -8.15 4.83 -0.10
C TYR A 313 -9.10 6.01 0.06
N PRO A 314 -8.79 6.98 0.93
CA PRO A 314 -9.56 8.21 0.98
C PRO A 314 -9.28 9.05 -0.28
N ASP A 315 -10.31 9.73 -0.77
CA ASP A 315 -10.19 10.80 -1.76
C ASP A 315 -9.72 12.10 -1.08
N VAL A 316 -8.45 12.11 -0.65
CA VAL A 316 -7.84 13.13 0.23
C VAL A 316 -8.12 14.56 -0.21
N GLU A 317 -8.12 14.84 -1.52
CA GLU A 317 -8.27 16.20 -2.06
C GLU A 317 -9.70 16.74 -1.96
N ASN A 318 -10.69 15.89 -1.74
CA ASN A 318 -12.10 16.29 -1.61
C ASN A 318 -12.69 15.88 -0.26
N CYS A 319 -11.88 15.27 0.60
CA CYS A 319 -12.25 14.82 1.93
C CYS A 319 -12.30 16.03 2.88
N GLU A 320 -13.31 16.11 3.72
CA GLU A 320 -13.39 17.15 4.75
C GLU A 320 -12.88 16.68 6.10
N TYR A 321 -13.01 15.37 6.38
CA TYR A 321 -12.54 14.77 7.62
C TYR A 321 -11.85 13.44 7.34
N LEU A 322 -10.57 13.40 7.66
CA LEU A 322 -9.74 12.21 7.51
C LEU A 322 -9.34 11.64 8.86
N LEU A 323 -9.87 10.47 9.19
CA LEU A 323 -9.42 9.70 10.34
C LEU A 323 -8.31 8.73 9.90
N VAL A 324 -7.07 9.03 10.29
CA VAL A 324 -5.91 8.18 10.01
C VAL A 324 -5.77 7.16 11.13
N TRP A 325 -5.78 5.86 10.81
CA TRP A 325 -5.87 4.81 11.81
C TRP A 325 -4.76 3.76 11.69
N GLY A 326 -3.87 3.73 12.68
CA GLY A 326 -2.76 2.78 12.75
C GLY A 326 -1.88 2.79 11.50
N THR A 327 -1.67 3.98 10.93
CA THR A 327 -0.81 4.20 9.78
C THR A 327 -0.20 5.59 9.81
N ASN A 328 0.93 5.76 9.13
CA ASN A 328 1.69 7.00 9.15
C ASN A 328 1.96 7.46 7.71
N PRO A 329 0.96 8.07 7.04
CA PRO A 329 1.02 8.42 5.63
C PRO A 329 2.05 9.49 5.28
N MET A 330 2.43 10.30 6.25
CA MET A 330 3.40 11.39 6.06
C MET A 330 4.84 10.90 5.96
N VAL A 331 5.18 9.73 6.57
CA VAL A 331 6.57 9.22 6.55
C VAL A 331 6.74 7.74 6.19
N ALA A 332 5.75 6.88 6.43
CA ALA A 332 5.94 5.42 6.44
C ALA A 332 4.88 4.57 5.70
N ASN A 333 3.95 5.18 4.94
CA ASN A 333 2.94 4.45 4.16
C ASN A 333 3.35 4.31 2.67
N LYS A 334 2.39 4.41 1.73
CA LYS A 334 2.63 4.49 0.28
C LYS A 334 3.43 5.75 -0.08
N GLY A 335 4.75 5.70 0.07
CA GLY A 335 5.72 6.66 -0.45
C GLY A 335 5.40 8.13 -0.16
N PRO A 336 6.03 8.74 0.84
CA PRO A 336 5.67 10.08 1.29
C PRO A 336 5.86 11.18 0.23
N THR A 337 6.61 10.90 -0.85
CA THR A 337 6.86 11.82 -1.96
C THR A 337 5.58 12.46 -2.53
N TRP A 338 4.50 11.69 -2.70
CA TRP A 338 3.26 12.18 -3.32
C TRP A 338 2.13 12.34 -2.30
N LEU A 339 2.08 11.48 -1.29
CA LEU A 339 0.98 11.46 -0.33
C LEU A 339 1.12 12.55 0.74
N ALA A 340 2.33 12.81 1.22
CA ALA A 340 2.52 13.82 2.27
C ALA A 340 2.17 15.23 1.79
N PRO A 341 2.59 15.69 0.59
CA PRO A 341 2.15 16.98 0.07
C PRO A 341 0.63 17.07 -0.13
N LYS A 342 -0.02 16.00 -0.61
CA LYS A 342 -1.49 15.97 -0.75
C LYS A 342 -2.20 16.16 0.58
N LEU A 343 -1.73 15.48 1.63
CA LEU A 343 -2.30 15.63 2.97
C LEU A 343 -2.04 17.03 3.55
N THR A 344 -0.83 17.56 3.42
CA THR A 344 -0.53 18.92 3.87
C THR A 344 -1.43 19.95 3.19
N ASN A 345 -1.61 19.83 1.87
CA ASN A 345 -2.49 20.72 1.12
C ASN A 345 -3.95 20.58 1.54
N ALA A 346 -4.46 19.36 1.68
CA ALA A 346 -5.84 19.16 2.13
C ALA A 346 -6.08 19.79 3.52
N ILE A 347 -5.12 19.67 4.44
CA ILE A 347 -5.17 20.34 5.75
C ILE A 347 -5.17 21.86 5.59
N GLU A 348 -4.31 22.42 4.73
CA GLU A 348 -4.28 23.86 4.42
C GLU A 348 -5.59 24.36 3.80
N ASP A 349 -6.24 23.52 2.99
CA ASP A 349 -7.55 23.77 2.37
C ASP A 349 -8.73 23.57 3.33
N GLY A 350 -8.47 23.16 4.59
CA GLY A 350 -9.46 23.08 5.67
C GLY A 350 -9.95 21.68 6.01
N MET A 351 -9.36 20.61 5.46
CA MET A 351 -9.63 19.24 5.91
C MET A 351 -9.16 19.05 7.35
N ARG A 352 -10.05 18.64 8.25
CA ARG A 352 -9.67 18.19 9.60
C ARG A 352 -9.05 16.80 9.51
N MET A 353 -7.98 16.56 10.25
CA MET A 353 -7.33 15.26 10.31
C MET A 353 -7.16 14.82 11.76
N ASP A 354 -7.76 13.67 12.11
CA ASP A 354 -7.57 13.04 13.40
C ASP A 354 -6.77 11.74 13.24
N VAL A 355 -5.97 11.38 14.25
CA VAL A 355 -5.05 10.23 14.17
C VAL A 355 -5.24 9.29 15.35
N VAL A 356 -5.62 8.05 15.06
CA VAL A 356 -5.61 6.92 15.98
C VAL A 356 -4.29 6.17 15.85
N ASP A 357 -3.43 6.27 16.87
CA ASP A 357 -2.13 5.58 16.92
C ASP A 357 -1.71 5.47 18.40
N PRO A 358 -1.22 4.32 18.89
CA PRO A 358 -0.72 4.19 20.27
C PRO A 358 0.42 5.17 20.59
N ARG A 359 1.06 5.77 19.58
CA ARG A 359 2.13 6.76 19.74
C ARG A 359 1.77 8.04 19.00
N LEU A 360 2.20 9.17 19.55
CA LEU A 360 2.15 10.46 18.85
C LEU A 360 3.13 10.44 17.66
N SER A 361 2.65 9.93 16.53
CA SER A 361 3.42 9.73 15.32
C SER A 361 3.70 11.05 14.58
N LYS A 362 4.58 11.04 13.57
CA LYS A 362 4.80 12.21 12.71
C LYS A 362 3.56 12.66 11.91
N THR A 363 2.60 11.76 11.72
CA THR A 363 1.28 12.17 11.19
C THR A 363 0.42 12.77 12.29
N ALA A 364 0.41 12.19 13.49
CA ALA A 364 -0.33 12.73 14.64
C ALA A 364 0.15 14.13 15.06
N GLU A 365 1.43 14.44 14.88
CA GLU A 365 1.97 15.80 15.09
C GLU A 365 1.29 16.87 14.21
N LYS A 366 0.67 16.48 13.10
CA LYS A 366 -0.04 17.37 12.16
C LYS A 366 -1.57 17.23 12.24
N ALA A 367 -2.05 16.40 13.15
CA ALA A 367 -3.48 16.15 13.35
C ALA A 367 -4.07 17.17 14.31
N ASP A 368 -5.37 17.41 14.19
CA ASP A 368 -6.16 18.17 15.15
C ASP A 368 -6.30 17.39 16.46
N THR A 369 -6.57 16.07 16.36
CA THR A 369 -6.70 15.16 17.50
C THR A 369 -5.77 13.95 17.39
N TRP A 370 -5.16 13.55 18.50
CA TRP A 370 -4.43 12.28 18.64
C TRP A 370 -5.14 11.37 19.64
N VAL A 371 -5.52 10.17 19.19
CA VAL A 371 -6.20 9.13 19.98
C VAL A 371 -5.23 7.99 20.28
N PRO A 372 -4.74 7.87 21.54
CA PRO A 372 -3.76 6.86 21.94
C PRO A 372 -4.39 5.50 22.25
N VAL A 373 -4.96 4.83 21.24
CA VAL A 373 -5.57 3.50 21.42
C VAL A 373 -4.55 2.46 21.91
N GLU A 374 -4.97 1.56 22.80
CA GLU A 374 -4.15 0.44 23.26
C GLU A 374 -3.82 -0.51 22.07
N PRO A 375 -2.56 -0.96 21.90
CA PRO A 375 -2.18 -1.82 20.79
C PRO A 375 -3.03 -3.10 20.67
N GLY A 376 -3.75 -3.24 19.57
CA GLY A 376 -4.62 -4.40 19.29
C GLY A 376 -6.07 -4.23 19.72
N ALA A 377 -6.41 -3.13 20.42
CA ALA A 377 -7.76 -2.79 20.84
C ALA A 377 -8.53 -1.94 19.83
N ASP A 378 -8.04 -1.81 18.59
CA ASP A 378 -8.70 -1.03 17.53
C ASP A 378 -10.15 -1.46 17.27
N GLY A 379 -10.44 -2.76 17.39
CA GLY A 379 -11.79 -3.29 17.25
C GLY A 379 -12.75 -2.78 18.33
N ALA A 380 -12.28 -2.64 19.57
CA ALA A 380 -13.09 -2.09 20.66
C ALA A 380 -13.39 -0.60 20.43
N LEU A 381 -12.38 0.18 20.01
CA LEU A 381 -12.57 1.58 19.66
C LEU A 381 -13.55 1.75 18.49
N ALA A 382 -13.43 0.95 17.43
CA ALA A 382 -14.34 1.01 16.29
C ALA A 382 -15.78 0.61 16.66
N LEU A 383 -15.96 -0.42 17.51
CA LEU A 383 -17.28 -0.82 18.00
C LEU A 383 -17.88 0.21 18.98
N GLY A 384 -17.06 0.85 19.80
CA GLY A 384 -17.48 1.96 20.66
C GLY A 384 -17.96 3.17 19.85
N MET A 385 -17.24 3.53 18.78
CA MET A 385 -17.71 4.53 17.83
C MET A 385 -19.03 4.10 17.18
N ALA A 386 -19.14 2.85 16.72
CA ALA A 386 -20.38 2.35 16.13
C ALA A 386 -21.56 2.39 17.11
N ARG A 387 -21.35 2.02 18.38
CA ARG A 387 -22.34 2.09 19.46
C ARG A 387 -22.85 3.52 19.60
N TRP A 388 -21.93 4.46 19.75
CA TRP A 388 -22.28 5.88 19.86
C TRP A 388 -23.06 6.38 18.64
N ILE A 389 -22.62 6.04 17.42
CA ILE A 389 -23.28 6.43 16.16
C ILE A 389 -24.72 5.91 16.09
N ILE A 390 -24.95 4.66 16.51
CA ILE A 390 -26.29 4.06 16.49
C ILE A 390 -27.18 4.67 17.58
N GLU A 391 -26.67 4.87 18.80
CA GLU A 391 -27.43 5.48 19.90
C GLU A 391 -27.90 6.90 19.63
N HIS A 392 -27.16 7.64 18.80
CA HIS A 392 -27.45 9.03 18.47
C HIS A 392 -28.11 9.19 17.10
N ASP A 393 -28.53 8.08 16.46
CA ASP A 393 -29.14 8.08 15.11
C ASP A 393 -28.29 8.82 14.06
N ARG A 394 -26.96 8.66 14.13
CA ARG A 394 -25.98 9.34 13.26
C ARG A 394 -25.50 8.51 12.08
N HIS A 395 -26.13 7.36 11.84
CA HIS A 395 -25.89 6.51 10.68
C HIS A 395 -26.81 6.92 9.52
N ASP A 396 -26.36 6.65 8.30
CA ASP A 396 -27.09 6.89 7.08
C ASP A 396 -28.13 5.78 6.83
N VAL A 397 -29.35 6.03 7.30
CA VAL A 397 -30.48 5.11 7.17
C VAL A 397 -30.88 4.90 5.71
N GLU A 398 -30.76 5.91 4.85
CA GLU A 398 -31.15 5.82 3.43
C GLU A 398 -30.21 4.84 2.71
N TYR A 399 -28.90 5.03 2.85
CA TYR A 399 -27.90 4.11 2.31
C TYR A 399 -28.05 2.68 2.84
N LEU A 400 -28.22 2.51 4.16
CA LEU A 400 -28.30 1.19 4.78
C LEU A 400 -29.55 0.42 4.36
N ARG A 401 -30.60 1.11 3.89
CA ARG A 401 -31.84 0.50 3.39
C ARG A 401 -31.79 0.08 1.93
N ASN A 402 -30.67 0.28 1.24
CA ASN A 402 -30.49 -0.13 -0.15
C ASN A 402 -29.90 -1.54 -0.25
N PRO A 403 -30.71 -2.60 -0.46
CA PRO A 403 -30.25 -3.99 -0.42
C PRO A 403 -29.49 -4.43 -1.67
N ALA A 404 -29.57 -3.66 -2.77
CA ALA A 404 -29.03 -4.04 -4.06
C ALA A 404 -28.68 -2.81 -4.92
N GLU A 405 -27.99 -3.04 -6.04
CA GLU A 405 -27.59 -2.01 -7.01
C GLU A 405 -28.80 -1.25 -7.58
N SER A 406 -29.92 -1.93 -7.83
CA SER A 406 -31.17 -1.31 -8.32
C SER A 406 -31.75 -0.27 -7.34
N ALA A 407 -31.75 -0.57 -6.05
CA ALA A 407 -32.19 0.36 -5.00
C ALA A 407 -31.24 1.56 -4.90
N ALA A 408 -29.94 1.31 -4.85
CA ALA A 408 -28.93 2.37 -4.82
C ALA A 408 -29.00 3.30 -6.04
N GLU A 409 -29.21 2.76 -7.25
CA GLU A 409 -29.40 3.57 -8.46
C GLU A 409 -30.62 4.50 -8.38
N THR A 410 -31.70 4.03 -7.73
CA THR A 410 -32.93 4.80 -7.54
C THR A 410 -32.70 5.99 -6.60
N ASP A 411 -31.94 5.76 -5.53
CA ASP A 411 -31.60 6.79 -4.53
C ASP A 411 -30.39 7.65 -4.93
N GLY A 412 -29.72 7.32 -6.03
CA GLY A 412 -28.53 8.02 -6.50
C GLY A 412 -27.27 7.74 -5.68
N GLU A 413 -27.23 6.62 -4.97
CA GLU A 413 -26.07 6.12 -4.24
C GLU A 413 -25.12 5.35 -5.20
N PRO A 414 -23.80 5.53 -5.10
CA PRO A 414 -22.83 4.83 -5.95
C PRO A 414 -22.66 3.35 -5.58
N THR A 415 -23.11 2.96 -4.39
CA THR A 415 -23.03 1.58 -3.87
C THR A 415 -24.24 1.27 -2.99
N TRP A 416 -24.37 0.01 -2.58
CA TRP A 416 -25.48 -0.51 -1.77
C TRP A 416 -24.94 -1.23 -0.51
N SER A 417 -25.83 -1.56 0.43
CA SER A 417 -25.52 -2.16 1.73
C SER A 417 -26.21 -3.52 1.91
N ASP A 418 -25.56 -4.43 2.61
CA ASP A 418 -26.16 -5.72 2.99
C ASP A 418 -26.89 -5.69 4.35
N ALA A 419 -27.03 -4.51 4.96
CA ALA A 419 -27.63 -4.35 6.28
C ALA A 419 -29.06 -4.92 6.39
N THR A 420 -29.83 -4.89 5.30
CA THR A 420 -31.20 -5.40 5.25
C THR A 420 -31.31 -6.85 4.78
N HIS A 421 -30.19 -7.49 4.42
CA HIS A 421 -30.19 -8.89 4.01
C HIS A 421 -30.53 -9.79 5.20
N LEU A 422 -31.41 -10.76 4.97
CA LEU A 422 -31.83 -11.74 5.96
C LEU A 422 -30.77 -12.82 6.17
N VAL A 423 -30.62 -13.25 7.41
CA VAL A 423 -29.67 -14.25 7.88
C VAL A 423 -30.43 -15.42 8.50
N LEU A 424 -30.02 -16.64 8.18
CA LEU A 424 -30.58 -17.87 8.74
C LEU A 424 -30.06 -18.05 10.17
N VAL A 425 -30.85 -17.68 11.18
CA VAL A 425 -30.35 -17.61 12.58
C VAL A 425 -30.26 -18.98 13.27
N ASP A 426 -30.97 -19.98 12.76
CA ASP A 426 -30.92 -21.35 13.29
C ASP A 426 -29.72 -22.15 12.74
N GLU A 427 -29.03 -21.64 11.72
CA GLU A 427 -27.85 -22.28 11.16
C GLU A 427 -26.58 -21.86 11.89
N ALA A 428 -25.69 -22.83 12.15
CA ALA A 428 -24.48 -22.62 12.94
C ALA A 428 -23.55 -21.52 12.39
N ASP A 429 -23.45 -21.41 11.07
CA ASP A 429 -22.60 -20.42 10.39
C ASP A 429 -23.35 -19.11 10.07
N GLY A 430 -24.65 -19.05 10.32
CA GLY A 430 -25.51 -17.90 10.03
C GLY A 430 -25.32 -17.32 8.62
N PRO A 431 -25.45 -18.12 7.54
CA PRO A 431 -25.34 -17.58 6.20
C PRO A 431 -26.51 -16.63 5.91
N LYS A 432 -26.28 -15.69 4.99
CA LYS A 432 -27.37 -14.88 4.45
C LYS A 432 -28.29 -15.77 3.63
N ALA A 433 -29.58 -15.64 3.87
CA ALA A 433 -30.63 -16.36 3.19
C ALA A 433 -30.67 -15.98 1.70
N ARG A 434 -30.74 -17.00 0.85
CA ARG A 434 -31.06 -16.85 -0.58
C ARG A 434 -32.56 -17.08 -0.81
N ALA A 435 -33.06 -16.63 -1.95
CA ALA A 435 -34.47 -16.75 -2.29
C ALA A 435 -34.94 -18.22 -2.35
N ALA A 436 -34.09 -19.13 -2.84
CA ALA A 436 -34.37 -20.56 -2.86
C ALA A 436 -34.40 -21.17 -1.45
N ASP A 437 -33.51 -20.76 -0.54
CA ASP A 437 -33.44 -21.27 0.85
C ASP A 437 -34.76 -21.06 1.61
N LEU A 438 -35.48 -19.99 1.25
CA LEU A 438 -36.75 -19.61 1.87
C LEU A 438 -37.98 -20.02 1.05
N GLY A 439 -37.80 -20.72 -0.07
CA GLY A 439 -38.88 -21.15 -0.96
C GLY A 439 -39.66 -20.00 -1.60
N LEU A 440 -39.03 -18.84 -1.78
CA LEU A 440 -39.66 -17.67 -2.43
C LEU A 440 -39.71 -17.83 -3.95
N VAL A 441 -38.77 -18.58 -4.51
CA VAL A 441 -38.67 -18.95 -5.92
C VAL A 441 -38.21 -20.41 -6.04
N ASP A 442 -38.45 -21.02 -7.19
CA ASP A 442 -37.93 -22.35 -7.51
C ASP A 442 -36.39 -22.34 -7.62
N GLU A 443 -35.73 -23.47 -7.34
CA GLU A 443 -34.25 -23.58 -7.36
C GLU A 443 -33.63 -23.26 -8.74
N ASP A 444 -34.36 -23.53 -9.82
CA ASP A 444 -33.92 -23.24 -11.19
C ASP A 444 -34.21 -21.79 -11.64
N HIS A 445 -34.81 -20.95 -10.78
CA HIS A 445 -35.14 -19.57 -11.11
C HIS A 445 -33.88 -18.68 -11.15
N ASP A 446 -33.86 -17.67 -12.04
CA ASP A 446 -32.70 -16.76 -12.18
C ASP A 446 -32.37 -15.97 -10.90
N LEU A 447 -33.34 -15.84 -9.99
CA LEU A 447 -33.21 -15.18 -8.69
C LEU A 447 -32.99 -16.16 -7.52
N ALA A 448 -32.87 -17.46 -7.76
CA ALA A 448 -32.71 -18.48 -6.72
C ALA A 448 -31.51 -18.16 -5.80
N ASP A 449 -30.43 -17.65 -6.39
CA ASP A 449 -29.20 -17.28 -5.71
C ASP A 449 -29.20 -15.88 -5.09
N ASP A 450 -30.22 -15.06 -5.36
CA ASP A 450 -30.29 -13.69 -4.87
C ASP A 450 -30.53 -13.68 -3.35
N PHE A 451 -29.92 -12.73 -2.65
CA PHE A 451 -30.16 -12.59 -1.22
C PHE A 451 -31.57 -12.08 -0.96
N VAL A 452 -32.09 -12.25 0.26
CA VAL A 452 -33.46 -11.84 0.59
C VAL A 452 -33.45 -10.63 1.52
N ALA A 453 -34.33 -9.67 1.28
CA ALA A 453 -34.62 -8.55 2.17
C ALA A 453 -36.14 -8.41 2.37
N VAL A 454 -36.56 -7.81 3.48
CA VAL A 454 -37.98 -7.46 3.70
C VAL A 454 -38.25 -6.10 3.07
N ASP A 455 -39.21 -6.04 2.15
CA ASP A 455 -39.65 -4.79 1.55
C ASP A 455 -40.41 -3.95 2.59
N SER A 456 -39.98 -2.71 2.81
CA SER A 456 -40.58 -1.81 3.79
C SER A 456 -42.01 -1.38 3.43
N ALA A 457 -42.38 -1.44 2.14
CA ALA A 457 -43.70 -1.03 1.68
C ALA A 457 -44.75 -2.13 1.89
N THR A 458 -44.37 -3.40 1.67
CA THR A 458 -45.29 -4.54 1.78
C THR A 458 -45.15 -5.30 3.10
N GLY A 459 -43.98 -5.23 3.74
CA GLY A 459 -43.62 -6.06 4.89
C GLY A 459 -43.29 -7.51 4.53
N GLU A 460 -43.13 -7.81 3.24
CA GLU A 460 -42.91 -9.18 2.74
C GLU A 460 -41.44 -9.41 2.37
N PRO A 461 -40.90 -10.62 2.63
CA PRO A 461 -39.57 -11.01 2.18
C PRO A 461 -39.56 -11.23 0.66
N ARG A 462 -38.58 -10.62 -0.03
CA ARG A 462 -38.42 -10.72 -1.50
C ARG A 462 -36.93 -10.78 -1.88
N PRO A 463 -36.59 -11.26 -3.09
CA PRO A 463 -35.24 -11.13 -3.62
C PRO A 463 -34.76 -9.67 -3.52
N ALA A 464 -33.56 -9.46 -2.99
CA ALA A 464 -32.97 -8.17 -2.67
C ALA A 464 -32.90 -7.25 -3.90
N SER A 465 -32.67 -7.82 -5.08
CA SER A 465 -32.65 -7.06 -6.35
C SER A 465 -34.01 -6.47 -6.75
N GLU A 466 -35.12 -6.98 -6.19
CA GLU A 466 -36.48 -6.50 -6.43
C GLU A 466 -37.01 -5.59 -5.32
N VAL A 467 -36.23 -5.32 -4.28
CA VAL A 467 -36.63 -4.49 -3.14
C VAL A 467 -36.07 -3.08 -3.31
N GLU A 468 -36.95 -2.09 -3.42
CA GLU A 468 -36.55 -0.67 -3.50
C GLU A 468 -36.08 -0.13 -2.15
N THR A 469 -36.74 -0.50 -1.05
CA THR A 469 -36.36 -0.04 0.30
C THR A 469 -36.47 -1.18 1.31
N GLY A 470 -35.32 -1.66 1.78
CA GLY A 470 -35.26 -2.74 2.76
C GLY A 470 -35.61 -2.28 4.18
N LEU A 471 -36.15 -3.21 4.98
CA LEU A 471 -36.42 -3.01 6.40
C LEU A 471 -35.18 -3.36 7.23
N LEU A 472 -34.63 -2.37 7.97
CA LEU A 472 -33.42 -2.57 8.78
C LEU A 472 -33.62 -3.50 9.96
N ASN A 473 -34.70 -3.33 10.73
CA ASN A 473 -35.00 -4.19 11.86
C ASN A 473 -36.03 -5.24 11.41
N ALA A 474 -35.56 -6.40 10.98
CA ALA A 474 -36.39 -7.53 10.61
C ALA A 474 -36.05 -8.73 11.50
N SER A 475 -37.08 -9.35 12.07
CA SER A 475 -37.03 -10.65 12.74
C SER A 475 -38.38 -11.32 12.48
N LEU A 476 -38.37 -12.42 11.73
CA LEU A 476 -39.57 -13.09 11.24
C LEU A 476 -39.30 -14.56 10.93
N THR A 477 -40.38 -15.31 10.67
CA THR A 477 -40.31 -16.70 10.22
C THR A 477 -40.84 -16.77 8.79
N VAL A 478 -40.00 -17.25 7.85
CA VAL A 478 -40.36 -17.41 6.43
C VAL A 478 -40.32 -18.90 6.10
N GLY A 479 -41.46 -19.47 5.68
CA GLY A 479 -41.53 -20.89 5.34
C GLY A 479 -41.22 -21.86 6.49
N GLY A 480 -41.28 -21.40 7.75
CA GLY A 480 -40.88 -22.18 8.93
C GLY A 480 -39.43 -21.95 9.39
N THR A 481 -38.65 -21.17 8.64
CA THR A 481 -37.26 -20.82 8.95
C THR A 481 -37.18 -19.48 9.65
N ALA A 482 -36.52 -19.41 10.81
CA ALA A 482 -36.30 -18.14 11.50
C ALA A 482 -35.19 -17.33 10.82
N VAL A 483 -35.45 -16.04 10.61
CA VAL A 483 -34.52 -15.13 9.95
C VAL A 483 -34.51 -13.76 10.60
N GLU A 484 -33.33 -13.15 10.61
CA GLU A 484 -33.13 -11.77 11.07
C GLU A 484 -32.29 -10.98 10.08
N SER A 485 -32.50 -9.66 10.01
CA SER A 485 -31.63 -8.81 9.18
C SER A 485 -30.20 -8.73 9.75
N ALA A 486 -29.22 -8.63 8.86
CA ALA A 486 -27.82 -8.44 9.22
C ALA A 486 -27.62 -7.21 10.13
N TRP A 487 -28.41 -6.15 9.94
CA TRP A 487 -28.44 -4.97 10.80
C TRP A 487 -28.86 -5.27 12.23
N SER A 488 -29.93 -6.06 12.46
CA SER A 488 -30.37 -6.41 13.81
C SER A 488 -29.27 -7.16 14.55
N LEU A 489 -28.66 -8.16 13.91
CA LEU A 489 -27.56 -8.93 14.48
C LEU A 489 -26.32 -8.07 14.76
N TYR A 490 -25.99 -7.15 13.84
CA TYR A 490 -24.88 -6.22 14.04
C TYR A 490 -25.14 -5.25 15.19
N ARG A 491 -26.35 -4.69 15.26
CA ARG A 491 -26.77 -3.79 16.34
C ARG A 491 -26.71 -4.51 17.68
N ASP A 492 -27.25 -5.72 17.78
CA ASP A 492 -27.20 -6.49 19.02
C ASP A 492 -25.76 -6.74 19.47
N ARG A 493 -24.86 -7.11 18.53
CA ARG A 493 -23.43 -7.27 18.80
C ARG A 493 -22.77 -5.98 19.29
N VAL A 494 -23.05 -4.85 18.65
CA VAL A 494 -22.53 -3.54 19.07
C VAL A 494 -23.10 -3.15 20.43
N PHE A 495 -24.31 -3.62 20.76
CA PHE A 495 -25.00 -3.26 21.99
C PHE A 495 -24.69 -4.18 23.19
N GLU A 496 -23.88 -5.23 22.98
CA GLU A 496 -23.37 -6.10 24.05
C GLU A 496 -22.55 -5.34 25.10
N HIS A 497 -21.96 -4.21 24.71
CA HIS A 497 -21.20 -3.33 25.61
C HIS A 497 -21.68 -1.87 25.55
N THR A 498 -21.44 -1.14 26.64
CA THR A 498 -21.63 0.32 26.66
C THR A 498 -20.44 1.05 26.02
N VAL A 499 -20.60 2.34 25.73
CA VAL A 499 -19.50 3.17 25.22
C VAL A 499 -18.34 3.23 26.22
N GLU A 500 -18.64 3.28 27.52
CA GLU A 500 -17.65 3.28 28.60
C GLU A 500 -16.84 1.98 28.66
N GLU A 501 -17.51 0.83 28.50
CA GLU A 501 -16.83 -0.47 28.47
C GLU A 501 -15.92 -0.59 27.24
N TYR A 502 -16.39 -0.16 26.06
CA TYR A 502 -15.53 -0.11 24.88
C TYR A 502 -14.35 0.86 25.03
N ALA A 503 -14.57 2.01 25.68
CA ALA A 503 -13.51 2.97 25.97
C ALA A 503 -12.44 2.38 26.91
N GLU A 504 -12.86 1.68 27.96
CA GLU A 504 -11.97 0.94 28.86
C GLU A 504 -11.15 -0.10 28.09
N MET A 505 -11.79 -0.92 27.25
CA MET A 505 -11.12 -1.92 26.41
C MET A 505 -10.12 -1.28 25.44
N ALA A 506 -10.46 -0.11 24.89
CA ALA A 506 -9.62 0.64 23.95
C ALA A 506 -8.50 1.45 24.62
N GLY A 507 -8.53 1.60 25.96
CA GLY A 507 -7.58 2.42 26.71
C GLY A 507 -7.74 3.92 26.51
N VAL A 508 -8.95 4.39 26.15
CA VAL A 508 -9.25 5.81 25.91
C VAL A 508 -10.45 6.28 26.75
N GLY A 509 -10.69 7.59 26.82
CA GLY A 509 -11.90 8.13 27.45
C GLY A 509 -13.14 7.91 26.58
N SER A 510 -14.32 7.73 27.20
CA SER A 510 -15.58 7.62 26.45
C SER A 510 -15.97 8.91 25.75
N ASP A 511 -15.54 10.05 26.28
CA ASP A 511 -15.60 11.37 25.64
C ASP A 511 -14.82 11.42 24.33
N VAL A 512 -13.65 10.78 24.28
CA VAL A 512 -12.85 10.68 23.04
C VAL A 512 -13.61 9.88 21.98
N ILE A 513 -14.25 8.77 22.35
CA ILE A 513 -15.08 7.98 21.42
C ILE A 513 -16.23 8.85 20.88
N ALA A 514 -16.93 9.55 21.77
CA ALA A 514 -18.02 10.43 21.39
C ALA A 514 -17.55 11.54 20.44
N GLU A 515 -16.43 12.20 20.74
CA GLU A 515 -15.88 13.28 19.91
C GLU A 515 -15.54 12.80 18.50
N ILE A 516 -14.75 11.73 18.36
CA ILE A 516 -14.33 11.27 17.03
C ILE A 516 -15.47 10.65 16.24
N ALA A 517 -16.48 10.07 16.89
CA ALA A 517 -17.67 9.54 16.24
C ALA A 517 -18.63 10.66 15.79
N ASP A 518 -18.81 11.69 16.62
CA ASP A 518 -19.57 12.89 16.28
C ASP A 518 -18.94 13.61 15.09
N GLU A 519 -17.63 13.86 15.15
CA GLU A 519 -16.91 14.53 14.08
C GLU A 519 -16.99 13.70 12.79
N PHE A 520 -16.66 12.40 12.85
CA PHE A 520 -16.71 11.51 11.69
C PHE A 520 -18.06 11.52 10.98
N THR A 521 -19.16 11.49 11.73
CA THR A 521 -20.50 11.49 11.16
C THR A 521 -20.98 12.88 10.72
N SER A 522 -20.43 13.96 11.28
CA SER A 522 -20.80 15.34 10.94
C SER A 522 -20.46 15.72 9.49
N HIS A 523 -19.50 15.03 8.87
CA HIS A 523 -19.10 15.26 7.48
C HIS A 523 -19.79 14.33 6.47
N GLY A 524 -20.63 13.40 6.94
CA GLY A 524 -21.37 12.45 6.10
C GLY A 524 -20.47 11.75 5.06
N LYS A 525 -20.90 11.75 3.79
CA LYS A 525 -20.19 11.09 2.67
C LYS A 525 -18.78 11.62 2.38
N ARG A 526 -18.35 12.73 3.00
CA ARG A 526 -17.03 13.37 2.82
C ARG A 526 -16.06 13.13 3.97
N ALA A 527 -16.44 12.30 4.94
CA ALA A 527 -15.50 11.70 5.87
C ALA A 527 -14.83 10.48 5.22
N ALA A 528 -13.61 10.12 5.64
CA ALA A 528 -12.97 8.87 5.25
C ALA A 528 -11.99 8.35 6.29
N ILE A 529 -11.77 7.03 6.32
CA ILE A 529 -10.80 6.40 7.20
C ILE A 529 -9.61 5.84 6.39
N MET A 530 -8.41 6.32 6.70
CA MET A 530 -7.16 5.74 6.20
C MET A 530 -6.60 4.75 7.22
N ALA A 531 -7.05 3.50 7.18
CA ALA A 531 -6.53 2.41 8.00
C ALA A 531 -5.50 1.54 7.27
N TYR A 532 -4.45 1.09 7.97
CA TYR A 532 -3.51 0.13 7.38
C TYR A 532 -2.90 -0.87 8.38
N ARG A 533 -1.57 -0.90 8.50
CA ARG A 533 -0.84 -2.02 9.14
C ARG A 533 -1.02 -2.11 10.64
N GLY A 534 -1.27 -1.00 11.33
CA GLY A 534 -1.48 -0.95 12.78
C GLY A 534 -2.57 -1.93 13.18
N PRO A 535 -3.85 -1.68 12.85
CA PRO A 535 -4.94 -2.58 13.19
C PRO A 535 -4.81 -3.96 12.55
N ALA A 536 -4.18 -4.07 11.37
CA ALA A 536 -4.17 -5.31 10.60
C ALA A 536 -3.12 -6.34 11.05
N LYS A 537 -2.01 -5.93 11.69
CA LYS A 537 -0.89 -6.84 12.01
C LYS A 537 -0.99 -7.49 13.41
N HIS A 538 -2.15 -7.41 14.03
CA HIS A 538 -2.49 -8.16 15.23
C HIS A 538 -3.13 -9.52 14.88
N ALA A 539 -3.19 -10.45 15.83
CA ALA A 539 -3.85 -11.75 15.65
C ALA A 539 -5.34 -11.60 15.27
N ASN A 540 -6.00 -10.57 15.81
CA ASN A 540 -7.37 -10.17 15.50
C ASN A 540 -7.49 -9.17 14.32
N GLY A 541 -6.42 -8.94 13.55
CA GLY A 541 -6.37 -7.84 12.59
C GLY A 541 -7.36 -7.93 11.41
N PHE A 542 -7.85 -9.14 11.10
CA PHE A 542 -8.97 -9.32 10.18
C PHE A 542 -10.24 -8.66 10.73
N TYR A 543 -10.57 -8.92 12.00
CA TYR A 543 -11.75 -8.38 12.68
C TYR A 543 -11.62 -6.86 12.88
N ASN A 544 -10.45 -6.37 13.30
CA ASN A 544 -10.21 -4.92 13.43
C ASN A 544 -10.43 -4.19 12.10
N THR A 545 -9.92 -4.75 10.99
CA THR A 545 -10.15 -4.15 9.66
C THR A 545 -11.63 -4.12 9.31
N ARG A 546 -12.40 -5.18 9.62
CA ARG A 546 -13.84 -5.22 9.36
C ARG A 546 -14.60 -4.21 10.21
N ALA A 547 -14.32 -4.13 11.52
CA ALA A 547 -14.96 -3.16 12.41
C ALA A 547 -14.75 -1.72 11.93
N ILE A 548 -13.52 -1.37 11.54
CA ILE A 548 -13.20 -0.05 10.96
C ILE A 548 -13.93 0.16 9.62
N ALA A 549 -13.96 -0.86 8.74
CA ALA A 549 -14.68 -0.76 7.47
C ALA A 549 -16.19 -0.60 7.66
N THR A 550 -16.77 -1.13 8.74
CA THR A 550 -18.19 -0.96 9.05
C THR A 550 -18.54 0.48 9.42
N LEU A 551 -17.64 1.23 10.09
CA LEU A 551 -17.88 2.66 10.35
C LEU A 551 -18.14 3.45 9.06
N GLN A 552 -17.40 3.15 8.00
CA GLN A 552 -17.58 3.74 6.68
C GLN A 552 -18.93 3.35 6.05
N HIS A 553 -19.36 2.09 6.25
CA HIS A 553 -20.69 1.63 5.82
C HIS A 553 -21.83 2.29 6.59
N LEU A 554 -21.64 2.56 7.88
CA LEU A 554 -22.65 3.26 8.69
C LEU A 554 -22.96 4.66 8.15
N ILE A 555 -22.04 5.29 7.43
CA ILE A 555 -22.28 6.60 6.77
C ILE A 555 -22.32 6.50 5.24
N GLY A 556 -22.25 5.30 4.68
CA GLY A 556 -22.31 5.01 3.25
C GLY A 556 -21.36 5.83 2.37
N ASN A 557 -20.15 6.15 2.83
CA ASN A 557 -19.22 7.06 2.13
C ASN A 557 -18.36 6.40 1.04
N TYR A 558 -18.62 5.13 0.68
CA TYR A 558 -17.83 4.43 -0.32
C TYR A 558 -18.14 4.91 -1.74
N ASP A 559 -17.08 5.09 -2.54
CA ASP A 559 -17.08 5.55 -3.92
C ASP A 559 -17.75 6.94 -4.15
N TRP A 560 -18.08 7.65 -3.06
CA TRP A 560 -18.42 9.08 -3.08
C TRP A 560 -17.18 9.96 -3.22
N LYS A 561 -17.33 11.11 -3.88
CA LYS A 561 -16.30 12.15 -3.93
C LYS A 561 -16.03 12.69 -2.52
N GLY A 562 -14.76 12.68 -2.10
CA GLY A 562 -14.34 13.01 -0.72
C GLY A 562 -14.48 11.87 0.29
N GLY A 563 -15.13 10.77 -0.11
CA GLY A 563 -15.27 9.57 0.70
C GLY A 563 -14.14 8.57 0.44
N GLN A 564 -14.48 7.29 0.59
CA GLN A 564 -13.53 6.20 0.46
C GLN A 564 -13.64 5.55 -0.90
N ILE A 565 -12.58 5.67 -1.70
CA ILE A 565 -12.55 5.22 -3.08
C ILE A 565 -11.85 3.89 -3.24
N THR A 566 -12.45 3.04 -4.06
CA THR A 566 -11.76 1.86 -4.56
C THR A 566 -10.81 2.31 -5.69
N PRO A 567 -9.49 2.08 -5.58
CA PRO A 567 -8.60 2.31 -6.71
C PRO A 567 -8.99 1.34 -7.82
N THR A 568 -9.68 1.82 -8.84
CA THR A 568 -9.95 1.04 -10.04
C THR A 568 -8.61 0.61 -10.63
N PRO A 569 -8.40 -0.69 -10.91
CA PRO A 569 -7.28 -1.06 -11.74
C PRO A 569 -7.61 -0.54 -13.14
N ALA A 570 -7.06 0.62 -13.49
CA ALA A 570 -6.97 1.08 -14.88
C ALA A 570 -6.17 0.08 -15.78
N THR A 571 -5.83 -1.11 -15.26
CA THR A 571 -5.04 -2.15 -15.90
C THR A 571 -5.62 -3.55 -15.69
N ALA A 572 -6.95 -3.73 -15.66
CA ALA A 572 -7.54 -5.06 -15.90
C ALA A 572 -7.40 -5.51 -17.37
N ARG A 573 -6.82 -4.67 -18.26
CA ARG A 573 -6.37 -5.01 -19.62
C ARG A 573 -4.98 -4.47 -19.96
N CYS A 574 -4.02 -4.54 -19.04
CA CYS A 574 -2.60 -4.43 -19.42
C CYS A 574 -1.89 -5.75 -19.07
N PRO A 575 -1.98 -6.78 -19.93
CA PRO A 575 -0.96 -7.82 -19.90
C PRO A 575 0.39 -7.13 -20.16
N ALA A 576 1.43 -7.57 -19.46
CA ALA A 576 2.79 -7.08 -19.60
C ALA A 576 3.14 -6.82 -21.09
N GLY A 577 3.30 -5.54 -21.44
CA GLY A 577 3.55 -5.12 -22.81
C GLY A 577 3.33 -3.62 -22.96
N THR A 578 4.44 -2.89 -23.01
CA THR A 578 4.62 -1.60 -23.71
C THR A 578 3.36 -0.87 -24.18
N ASN A 579 3.08 0.30 -23.59
CA ASN A 579 2.65 1.49 -24.32
C ASN A 579 2.83 2.72 -23.42
N SER A 580 4.09 3.16 -23.29
CA SER A 580 4.41 4.55 -22.98
C SER A 580 3.97 5.41 -24.17
N GLY A 581 3.00 6.31 -23.98
CA GLY A 581 2.71 7.37 -24.95
C GLY A 581 1.27 7.59 -25.35
N ARG A 582 0.32 7.66 -24.42
CA ARG A 582 -0.93 8.41 -24.64
C ARG A 582 -1.37 9.11 -23.36
N SER A 583 -1.14 10.41 -23.31
CA SER A 583 -1.83 11.33 -22.40
C SER A 583 -3.34 11.29 -22.71
N PRO A 584 -4.26 11.25 -21.72
CA PRO A 584 -5.68 11.36 -21.97
C PRO A 584 -6.00 12.83 -22.33
N THR A 585 -5.93 13.16 -23.62
CA THR A 585 -6.55 14.39 -24.12
C THR A 585 -8.06 14.23 -24.03
N GLY A 586 -8.70 15.03 -23.19
CA GLY A 586 -10.16 15.05 -23.06
C GLY A 586 -10.85 15.31 -24.39
N THR A 587 -11.90 14.54 -24.70
CA THR A 587 -13.02 14.98 -25.54
C THR A 587 -14.20 14.00 -25.44
N ARG A 588 -15.33 14.56 -25.01
CA ARG A 588 -16.76 14.29 -25.30
C ARG A 588 -17.28 12.86 -25.54
N ARG A 589 -18.36 12.57 -24.78
CA ARG A 589 -19.41 11.56 -24.97
C ARG A 589 -19.76 11.28 -26.44
N GLY A 590 -19.88 10.01 -26.77
CA GLY A 590 -20.57 9.49 -27.95
C GLY A 590 -20.71 7.97 -27.83
N GLY A 591 -21.90 7.50 -27.47
CA GLY A 591 -22.18 6.08 -27.29
C GLY A 591 -22.16 5.29 -28.61
N SER A 592 -21.69 4.05 -28.55
CA SER A 592 -22.10 2.99 -29.47
C SER A 592 -21.90 1.63 -28.82
N ARG A 593 -22.92 0.79 -29.00
CA ARG A 593 -23.14 -0.54 -28.43
C ARG A 593 -22.05 -1.52 -28.91
N CYS A 594 -21.45 -2.29 -28.02
CA CYS A 594 -20.72 -3.49 -28.38
C CYS A 594 -21.64 -4.71 -28.24
N CYS A 595 -22.10 -5.23 -29.37
CA CYS A 595 -22.75 -6.53 -29.46
C CYS A 595 -21.73 -7.66 -29.23
N ALA A 596 -22.11 -8.64 -28.42
CA ALA A 596 -21.44 -9.92 -28.26
C ALA A 596 -21.65 -10.83 -29.48
N ALA A 597 -20.63 -11.60 -29.88
CA ALA A 597 -20.79 -12.80 -30.69
C ALA A 597 -19.58 -13.75 -30.52
N GLY A 598 -19.84 -14.91 -29.89
CA GLY A 598 -19.65 -16.23 -30.49
C GLY A 598 -18.24 -16.74 -30.84
N SER A 599 -17.84 -17.76 -30.10
CA SER A 599 -16.74 -18.72 -30.33
C SER A 599 -16.68 -19.39 -31.71
N THR A 600 -15.47 -19.67 -32.23
CA THR A 600 -14.90 -21.02 -32.57
C THR A 600 -13.88 -21.02 -33.73
N THR A 601 -12.81 -21.80 -33.52
CA THR A 601 -12.00 -22.61 -34.48
C THR A 601 -10.93 -22.05 -35.44
N ARG A 602 -9.73 -22.66 -35.27
CA ARG A 602 -8.75 -23.20 -36.25
C ARG A 602 -7.86 -22.26 -37.10
N THR A 603 -6.57 -22.32 -36.72
CA THR A 603 -5.34 -22.37 -37.53
C THR A 603 -5.48 -22.43 -39.06
N ARG A 604 -4.83 -21.49 -39.76
CA ARG A 604 -4.13 -21.72 -41.02
C ARG A 604 -2.86 -20.86 -41.12
N ARG A 605 -1.74 -21.54 -41.39
CA ARG A 605 -0.49 -20.97 -41.90
C ARG A 605 -0.74 -20.34 -43.28
N CYS A 606 -0.09 -19.22 -43.57
CA CYS A 606 0.37 -18.90 -44.90
C CYS A 606 1.75 -18.25 -44.83
N SER A 607 2.60 -18.74 -45.71
CA SER A 607 4.04 -18.56 -45.85
C SER A 607 4.39 -17.60 -47.00
N SER A 608 5.68 -17.26 -47.08
CA SER A 608 6.43 -16.62 -48.18
C SER A 608 6.39 -15.07 -48.19
N ALA A 609 7.53 -14.41 -47.94
CA ALA A 609 8.66 -14.14 -48.87
C ALA A 609 8.45 -12.76 -49.54
N THR A 610 9.40 -11.84 -49.79
CA THR A 610 10.79 -11.55 -49.43
C THR A 610 11.02 -10.10 -49.94
N THR A 611 11.93 -9.35 -49.31
CA THR A 611 12.77 -8.26 -49.88
C THR A 611 12.20 -6.92 -50.43
N ALA A 612 12.63 -5.85 -49.74
CA ALA A 612 13.54 -4.78 -50.21
C ALA A 612 13.04 -3.61 -51.10
N THR A 613 12.91 -2.44 -50.43
CA THR A 613 13.45 -1.08 -50.74
C THR A 613 12.92 -0.30 -51.97
N PRO A 614 12.80 1.06 -51.88
CA PRO A 614 11.81 1.85 -52.62
C PRO A 614 12.42 2.60 -53.83
N PRO A 615 11.56 3.29 -54.61
CA PRO A 615 11.99 4.53 -55.23
C PRO A 615 11.06 5.72 -54.99
N SER A 616 11.73 6.87 -54.93
CA SER A 616 11.28 8.26 -54.99
C SER A 616 10.33 8.58 -56.16
N GLY A 617 9.45 9.56 -55.96
CA GLY A 617 9.04 10.48 -57.04
C GLY A 617 7.57 10.92 -57.06
N ARG A 618 7.36 12.18 -56.67
CA ARG A 618 6.40 13.18 -57.19
C ARG A 618 4.94 12.79 -57.45
N GLY A 619 4.03 13.53 -56.80
CA GLY A 619 2.67 13.75 -57.32
C GLY A 619 1.69 14.31 -56.29
N SER A 620 1.56 15.63 -56.21
CA SER A 620 0.38 16.28 -55.60
C SER A 620 -0.82 16.12 -56.53
N PRO A 621 -2.05 16.05 -55.98
CA PRO A 621 -3.03 17.06 -56.40
C PRO A 621 -3.86 17.65 -55.24
N SER A 622 -3.88 18.98 -55.25
CA SER A 622 -4.99 19.90 -54.96
C SER A 622 -6.27 19.37 -54.27
N LEU A 623 -6.63 20.02 -53.15
CA LEU A 623 -8.03 20.29 -52.82
C LEU A 623 -8.19 21.69 -52.20
N ARG A 624 -9.32 22.31 -52.55
CA ARG A 624 -9.57 23.75 -52.68
C ARG A 624 -9.93 24.42 -51.34
N ARG A 625 -9.43 25.64 -51.16
CA ARG A 625 -9.96 26.64 -50.20
C ARG A 625 -11.29 27.21 -50.70
N ARG A 626 -12.24 27.42 -49.78
CA ARG A 626 -13.24 28.51 -49.79
C ARG A 626 -13.60 28.93 -48.33
N PRO A 627 -14.07 30.17 -48.13
CA PRO A 627 -13.63 31.09 -47.07
C PRO A 627 -14.60 31.18 -45.85
N PRO A 628 -14.22 31.86 -44.75
CA PRO A 628 -15.10 32.05 -43.61
C PRO A 628 -16.10 33.18 -43.87
N ARG A 629 -17.33 33.01 -43.39
CA ARG A 629 -18.34 34.08 -43.29
C ARG A 629 -18.36 34.61 -41.85
N SER A 630 -18.40 35.93 -41.78
CA SER A 630 -18.54 36.81 -40.62
C SER A 630 -19.92 36.78 -39.98
N CYS A 631 -20.00 37.05 -38.68
CA CYS A 631 -21.02 37.81 -37.92
C CYS A 631 -20.55 37.81 -36.44
N THR A 632 -20.58 38.82 -35.58
CA THR A 632 -20.93 40.25 -35.54
C THR A 632 -20.55 40.72 -34.12
N ALA A 633 -19.89 41.87 -33.94
CA ALA A 633 -19.82 42.61 -32.67
C ALA A 633 -21.09 43.52 -32.56
N ALA A 634 -21.60 44.08 -31.45
CA ALA A 634 -21.16 44.49 -30.10
C ALA A 634 -22.46 44.78 -29.25
N PRO A 635 -22.55 45.59 -28.15
CA PRO A 635 -21.55 46.23 -27.27
C PRO A 635 -21.87 46.31 -25.72
N LYS A 636 -20.87 46.79 -24.94
CA LYS A 636 -20.91 47.55 -23.64
C LYS A 636 -21.33 46.77 -22.36
N THR A 637 -20.68 46.91 -21.20
CA THR A 637 -20.35 48.14 -20.46
C THR A 637 -19.12 48.04 -19.54
N SER A 638 -18.42 49.17 -19.41
CA SER A 638 -17.39 49.51 -18.44
C SER A 638 -17.97 49.96 -17.10
N ILE A 639 -17.37 49.56 -15.97
CA ILE A 639 -17.38 50.34 -14.72
C ILE A 639 -15.95 50.39 -14.14
N HIS A 640 -15.57 51.60 -13.77
CA HIS A 640 -14.29 52.02 -13.21
C HIS A 640 -14.34 52.06 -11.67
N THR A 641 -13.16 52.07 -11.03
CA THR A 641 -12.83 52.47 -9.64
C THR A 641 -13.23 51.49 -8.51
N ALA A 642 -12.43 51.22 -7.47
CA ALA A 642 -11.37 52.02 -6.85
C ALA A 642 -10.30 51.15 -6.14
N SER A 643 -9.07 51.66 -6.18
CA SER A 643 -7.94 51.31 -5.33
C SER A 643 -8.20 51.64 -3.85
N ARG A 644 -7.83 50.75 -2.92
CA ARG A 644 -7.42 51.14 -1.56
C ARG A 644 -6.20 50.34 -1.13
N ARG A 645 -5.06 51.04 -1.09
CA ARG A 645 -3.96 50.77 -0.17
C ARG A 645 -4.47 50.98 1.26
N CYS A 646 -4.16 50.08 2.17
CA CYS A 646 -4.04 50.40 3.60
C CYS A 646 -2.83 49.67 4.17
N SER A 647 -1.81 50.46 4.45
CA SER A 647 -0.64 50.16 5.26
C SER A 647 -0.95 50.42 6.74
N SER A 648 -0.70 49.43 7.60
CA SER A 648 -0.39 49.60 9.03
C SER A 648 0.17 48.24 9.49
N GLY A 649 1.45 48.06 9.83
CA GLY A 649 2.23 48.89 10.73
C GLY A 649 2.01 48.40 12.16
N ARG A 650 2.71 47.33 12.58
CA ARG A 650 2.87 47.00 14.00
C ARG A 650 4.34 46.75 14.31
N THR A 651 4.88 47.70 15.04
CA THR A 651 6.20 47.79 15.64
C THR A 651 6.38 46.75 16.73
N ARG A 652 7.53 46.07 16.66
CA ARG A 652 8.19 45.35 17.75
C ARG A 652 8.63 46.37 18.81
N THR A 653 8.38 46.10 20.08
CA THR A 653 9.19 46.65 21.18
C THR A 653 9.51 45.53 22.16
N THR A 654 10.81 45.43 22.41
CA THR A 654 11.55 44.53 23.29
C THR A 654 11.47 44.97 24.75
N THR A 655 11.43 43.99 25.64
CA THR A 655 12.27 43.91 26.85
C THR A 655 12.71 42.48 27.02
#